data_AF-A0A403QF89-F1
#
_entry.id   AF-A0A403QF89-F1
#
_cell.length_a   1.000
_cell.length_b   1.000
_cell.length_c   1.000
_cell.angle_alpha   90.00
_cell.angle_beta   90.00
_cell.angle_gamma   90.00
#
_symmetry.space_group_name_H-M   'P 1'
#
loop_
_entity.id
_entity.type
_entity.pdbx_description
1 polymer ?
#
loop_
_entity_poly.entity_id
_entity_poly.type
_entity_poly.pdbx_seq_one_letter_code
_entity_poly.pdbx_strand_id
1 'polypeptide(L)'
;MRQECIKQVTQAAGRELTQAEIKGIEDRISAAHKRLAQNNPDWLAKSREERFTAAAKVAAEQLEHEAKLKKFRVAKTILARKQVDDFVNEYIKAGGKGGRLGALNRMVAFEADAQANFPSVESRYRSLSNYTAGRLLDQFSKAQGKKYGLWENKESIHEIIRAMFGEKVDNPEAKKTAEVWHETAEFLRRRFNAEGGQIGKLENWALPQQHSQEKVAKVSPEQWIADVIGKLDRSKYVHEDGRRFTDGEMEKLLDQIHETIATGGMNKLSDSGAKVSSMLANRHADSRKLFFKDSQSWIDYQGKYGTHNLQDIMLEHVQRLSRDIASLETFGPNPDYMFRSLLNDYASEDVRSNRGKAGKVRAMRDKTEGLYNYVSGKTLPVGNRRFAEYADNLRQWLISSRLGSALLSSFSDVGTMRLMSKVNNLPQMQLWGNTLRGFNPADADFKRLARRSGLGLDSVIGDINRFGMGTLAPSKARVLSNAVMRASGLNYWTDAHKTGFGTTMMSAYGHLVKTFDRMDKLDPQDHKIARTKADQKTWDIWRMAEQEDWGGGNDTMLTPESIMRIDNSKLADVGYKDPEGAKLRAMQSLLGAVIEETDLAVTTPGMRDQYRVSGRFQRGTVTGELARSVMLFKSFPIAFCFKHWARASAMDGRLGVAKYMTSLIVSTTLLGALAYQAKQLANGNNPDDMDNLTFWQQALLQGGGLGLYGDLLLSDHTRYGSGAFASLLGPVLGELDDVIKVLQGVPVNAVDGKPQQTGGDVVKLVKGLMPFGNLWYTKAITNHLIFNQAQEWLSPGYLERSEARAKQQFHTSYWWAPHEMLPGG
;
A
#
# COMPACT_ATOMS: atom_id res chain seq x y z
N MET A 1 40.03 28.44 -4.80
CA MET A 1 40.00 29.79 -4.19
C MET A 1 41.42 30.36 -4.13
N ARG A 2 41.65 31.64 -4.47
CA ARG A 2 42.98 32.27 -4.36
C ARG A 2 43.39 32.49 -2.90
N GLN A 3 44.69 32.51 -2.60
CA GLN A 3 45.22 32.70 -1.24
C GLN A 3 44.76 34.01 -0.58
N GLU A 4 44.63 35.08 -1.36
CA GLU A 4 44.12 36.38 -0.89
C GLU A 4 42.68 36.27 -0.38
N CYS A 5 41.82 35.55 -1.11
CA CYS A 5 40.43 35.31 -0.70
C CYS A 5 40.36 34.42 0.54
N ILE A 6 41.23 33.39 0.64
CA ILE A 6 41.30 32.53 1.83
C ILE A 6 41.63 33.37 3.07
N LYS A 7 42.62 34.27 2.99
CA LYS A 7 42.98 35.16 4.10
C LYS A 7 41.79 36.03 4.55
N GLN A 8 41.09 36.63 3.60
CA GLN A 8 39.93 37.50 3.90
C GLN A 8 38.77 36.72 4.53
N VAL A 9 38.43 35.56 3.98
CA VAL A 9 37.34 34.72 4.51
C VAL A 9 37.71 34.14 5.89
N THR A 10 38.98 33.78 6.11
CA THR A 10 39.49 33.33 7.40
C THR A 10 39.45 34.45 8.45
N GLN A 11 39.84 35.66 8.08
CA GLN A 11 39.75 36.84 8.94
C GLN A 11 38.29 37.15 9.31
N ALA A 12 37.37 37.10 8.34
CA ALA A 12 35.94 37.31 8.56
C ALA A 12 35.30 36.21 9.45
N ALA A 13 35.78 34.96 9.33
CA ALA A 13 35.33 33.85 10.16
C ALA A 13 35.85 33.93 11.61
N GLY A 14 36.86 34.76 11.88
CA GLY A 14 37.48 34.90 13.21
C GLY A 14 38.24 33.67 13.69
N ARG A 15 38.52 32.71 12.80
CA ARG A 15 39.28 31.48 13.08
C ARG A 15 39.87 30.92 11.79
N GLU A 16 40.89 30.08 11.93
CA GLU A 16 41.39 29.29 10.81
C GLU A 16 40.29 28.36 10.26
N LEU A 17 40.17 28.35 8.93
CA LEU A 17 39.27 27.48 8.19
C LEU A 17 40.06 26.29 7.66
N THR A 18 39.47 25.10 7.78
CA THR A 18 40.05 23.90 7.18
C THR A 18 39.96 23.96 5.66
N GLN A 19 40.81 23.22 4.95
CA GLN A 19 40.75 23.14 3.48
C GLN A 19 39.39 22.65 2.96
N ALA A 20 38.72 21.78 3.73
CA ALA A 20 37.37 21.31 3.40
C ALA A 20 36.32 22.42 3.53
N GLU A 21 36.43 23.30 4.53
CA GLU A 21 35.54 24.45 4.70
C GLU A 21 35.74 25.49 3.60
N ILE A 22 36.99 25.79 3.25
CA ILE A 22 37.33 26.70 2.15
C ILE A 22 36.75 26.19 0.83
N LYS A 23 36.97 24.89 0.52
CA LYS A 23 36.39 24.26 -0.66
C LYS A 23 34.87 24.29 -0.62
N GLY A 24 34.26 24.02 0.54
CA GLY A 24 32.81 24.06 0.71
C GLY A 24 32.21 25.46 0.46
N ILE A 25 32.92 26.54 0.78
CA ILE A 25 32.49 27.90 0.45
C ILE A 25 32.53 28.13 -1.06
N GLU A 26 33.60 27.72 -1.73
CA GLU A 26 33.74 27.83 -3.18
C GLU A 26 32.67 27.03 -3.92
N ASP A 27 32.50 25.75 -3.56
CA ASP A 27 31.49 24.85 -4.15
C ASP A 27 30.07 25.43 -4.02
N ARG A 28 29.75 26.11 -2.91
CA ARG A 28 28.44 26.76 -2.69
C ARG A 28 28.23 27.98 -3.57
N ILE A 29 29.24 28.83 -3.69
CA ILE A 29 29.19 30.01 -4.55
C ILE A 29 29.01 29.57 -6.01
N SER A 30 29.78 28.56 -6.44
CA SER A 30 29.65 27.90 -7.75
C SER A 30 28.25 27.32 -8.00
N ALA A 31 27.70 26.58 -7.04
CA ALA A 31 26.35 26.03 -7.13
C ALA A 31 25.27 27.12 -7.17
N ALA A 32 25.44 28.20 -6.39
CA ALA A 32 24.54 29.35 -6.37
C ALA A 32 24.56 30.11 -7.71
N HIS A 33 25.75 30.30 -8.30
CA HIS A 33 25.92 30.85 -9.64
C HIS A 33 25.12 30.06 -10.66
N LYS A 34 25.28 28.73 -10.69
CA LYS A 34 24.53 27.85 -11.59
C LYS A 34 23.03 27.95 -11.36
N ARG A 35 22.56 27.91 -10.11
CA ARG A 35 21.14 28.00 -9.77
C ARG A 35 20.52 29.33 -10.19
N LEU A 36 21.22 30.43 -9.98
CA LEU A 36 20.75 31.76 -10.39
C LEU A 36 20.72 31.88 -11.91
N ALA A 37 21.75 31.38 -12.60
CA ALA A 37 21.80 31.32 -14.06
C ALA A 37 20.64 30.50 -14.67
N GLN A 38 20.26 29.37 -14.04
CA GLN A 38 19.16 28.51 -14.51
C GLN A 38 17.77 29.16 -14.43
N ASN A 39 17.60 30.11 -13.52
CA ASN A 39 16.30 30.72 -13.20
C ASN A 39 16.21 32.18 -13.64
N ASN A 40 17.31 32.79 -14.07
CA ASN A 40 17.34 34.18 -14.52
C ASN A 40 17.89 34.27 -15.96
N PRO A 41 17.02 34.52 -16.96
CA PRO A 41 17.43 34.66 -18.36
C PRO A 41 18.46 35.79 -18.57
N ASP A 42 18.38 36.85 -17.76
CA ASP A 42 19.25 38.04 -17.86
C ASP A 42 20.52 37.90 -17.01
N TRP A 43 20.83 36.70 -16.50
CA TRP A 43 21.99 36.48 -15.66
C TRP A 43 23.30 36.89 -16.35
N LEU A 44 23.43 36.63 -17.64
CA LEU A 44 24.61 37.00 -18.42
C LEU A 44 24.72 38.50 -18.70
N ALA A 45 23.62 39.25 -18.63
CA ALA A 45 23.62 40.70 -18.79
C ALA A 45 24.19 41.42 -17.54
N LYS A 46 24.26 40.72 -16.40
CA LYS A 46 24.83 41.25 -15.15
C LYS A 46 26.36 41.27 -15.19
N SER A 47 26.94 42.29 -14.54
CA SER A 47 28.39 42.37 -14.39
C SER A 47 28.92 41.15 -13.60
N ARG A 48 30.22 40.85 -13.75
CA ARG A 48 30.85 39.75 -12.99
C ARG A 48 30.70 39.95 -11.48
N GLU A 49 30.81 41.19 -11.02
CA GLU A 49 30.71 41.56 -9.60
C GLU A 49 29.28 41.40 -9.09
N GLU A 50 28.27 41.84 -9.85
CA GLU A 50 26.86 41.66 -9.50
C GLU A 50 26.49 40.18 -9.38
N ARG A 51 26.96 39.36 -10.33
CA ARG A 51 26.73 37.91 -10.31
C ARG A 51 27.38 37.26 -9.10
N PHE A 52 28.64 37.61 -8.81
CA PHE A 52 29.36 37.05 -7.67
C PHE A 52 28.72 37.45 -6.35
N THR A 53 28.35 38.72 -6.18
CA THR A 53 27.66 39.22 -4.98
C THR A 53 26.32 38.52 -4.77
N ALA A 54 25.52 38.34 -5.83
CA ALA A 54 24.25 37.63 -5.75
C ALA A 54 24.45 36.13 -5.42
N ALA A 55 25.44 35.46 -6.03
CA ALA A 55 25.76 34.07 -5.74
C ALA A 55 26.29 33.90 -4.30
N ALA A 56 27.15 34.80 -3.84
CA ALA A 56 27.67 34.82 -2.47
C ALA A 56 26.55 35.02 -1.44
N LYS A 57 25.58 35.90 -1.72
CA LYS A 57 24.39 36.09 -0.88
C LYS A 57 23.57 34.80 -0.76
N VAL A 58 23.27 34.15 -1.88
CA VAL A 58 22.53 32.86 -1.88
C VAL A 58 23.33 31.76 -1.17
N ALA A 59 24.65 31.71 -1.36
CA ALA A 59 25.51 30.76 -0.67
C ALA A 59 25.53 30.98 0.85
N ALA A 60 25.55 32.24 1.30
CA ALA A 60 25.46 32.60 2.72
C ALA A 60 24.10 32.24 3.32
N GLU A 61 23.00 32.59 2.64
CA GLU A 61 21.63 32.22 3.03
C GLU A 61 21.47 30.69 3.12
N GLN A 62 22.06 29.94 2.17
CA GLN A 62 22.06 28.49 2.19
C GLN A 62 22.85 27.93 3.39
N LEU A 63 24.01 28.51 3.70
CA LEU A 63 24.82 28.08 4.84
C LEU A 63 24.09 28.33 6.17
N GLU A 64 23.44 29.48 6.32
CA GLU A 64 22.60 29.79 7.48
C GLU A 64 21.38 28.85 7.56
N HIS A 65 20.73 28.58 6.43
CA HIS A 65 19.60 27.65 6.35
C HIS A 65 20.00 26.24 6.76
N GLU A 66 21.14 25.73 6.31
CA GLU A 66 21.66 24.41 6.68
C GLU A 66 22.00 24.32 8.18
N ALA A 67 22.56 25.38 8.76
CA ALA A 67 22.80 25.44 10.21
C ALA A 67 21.49 25.42 11.01
N LYS A 68 20.49 26.21 10.60
CA LYS A 68 19.14 26.21 11.19
C LYS A 68 18.46 24.85 11.03
N LEU A 69 18.56 24.23 9.85
CA LEU A 69 18.01 22.92 9.55
C LEU A 69 18.68 21.83 10.39
N LYS A 70 20.00 21.89 10.60
CA LYS A 70 20.72 20.96 11.49
C LYS A 70 20.18 21.06 12.93
N LYS A 71 20.04 22.28 13.48
CA LYS A 71 19.44 22.50 14.80
C LYS A 71 18.01 21.97 14.87
N PHE A 72 17.21 22.24 13.85
CA PHE A 72 15.83 21.75 13.75
C PHE A 72 15.74 20.21 13.73
N ARG A 73 16.61 19.55 12.94
CA ARG A 73 16.69 18.08 12.87
C ARG A 73 17.09 17.45 14.21
N VAL A 74 17.99 18.09 14.96
CA VAL A 74 18.34 17.63 16.32
C VAL A 74 17.10 17.72 17.23
N ALA A 75 16.40 18.85 17.23
CA ALA A 75 15.17 19.00 18.02
C ALA A 75 14.10 17.97 17.64
N LYS A 76 13.88 17.73 16.34
CA LYS A 76 12.95 16.69 15.85
C LYS A 76 13.37 15.29 16.25
N THR A 77 14.66 14.97 16.21
CA THR A 77 15.19 13.69 16.72
C THR A 77 14.89 13.48 18.20
N ILE A 78 15.08 14.52 19.03
CA ILE A 78 14.79 14.47 20.47
C ILE A 78 13.29 14.26 20.72
N LEU A 79 12.42 15.00 20.00
CA LEU A 79 10.97 14.86 20.11
C LEU A 79 10.50 13.47 19.69
N ALA A 80 11.03 12.93 18.58
CA ALA A 80 10.71 11.58 18.13
C ALA A 80 11.15 10.52 19.13
N ARG A 81 12.36 10.66 19.72
CA ARG A 81 12.83 9.76 20.77
C ARG A 81 11.91 9.79 21.99
N LYS A 82 11.56 10.99 22.47
CA LYS A 82 10.62 11.16 23.59
C LYS A 82 9.26 10.50 23.29
N GLN A 83 8.72 10.71 22.10
CA GLN A 83 7.45 10.11 21.69
C GLN A 83 7.49 8.57 21.72
N VAL A 84 8.59 7.98 21.22
CA VAL A 84 8.79 6.53 21.28
C VAL A 84 8.88 6.05 22.74
N ASP A 85 9.71 6.70 23.54
CA ASP A 85 9.91 6.29 24.94
C ASP A 85 8.63 6.44 25.77
N ASP A 86 7.86 7.53 25.59
CA ASP A 86 6.56 7.75 26.23
C ASP A 86 5.59 6.60 25.87
N PHE A 87 5.45 6.27 24.58
CA PHE A 87 4.60 5.17 24.13
C PHE A 87 5.05 3.80 24.68
N VAL A 88 6.35 3.50 24.60
CA VAL A 88 6.90 2.22 25.05
C VAL A 88 6.67 2.05 26.56
N ASN A 89 6.88 3.11 27.34
CA ASN A 89 6.65 3.09 28.79
C ASN A 89 5.17 2.90 29.15
N GLU A 90 4.26 3.63 28.49
CA GLU A 90 2.82 3.46 28.67
C GLU A 90 2.36 2.04 28.30
N TYR A 91 2.85 1.52 27.17
CA TYR A 91 2.55 0.17 26.70
C TYR A 91 2.98 -0.91 27.70
N ILE A 92 4.19 -0.77 28.27
CA ILE A 92 4.70 -1.70 29.28
C ILE A 92 3.88 -1.59 30.57
N LYS A 93 3.58 -0.36 31.01
CA LYS A 93 2.76 -0.11 32.21
C LYS A 93 1.36 -0.72 32.07
N ALA A 94 0.80 -0.74 30.86
CA ALA A 94 -0.47 -1.38 30.54
C ALA A 94 -0.39 -2.91 30.41
N GLY A 95 0.77 -3.54 30.67
CA GLY A 95 0.95 -5.00 30.56
C GLY A 95 1.05 -5.50 29.12
N GLY A 96 1.49 -4.64 28.20
CA GLY A 96 1.58 -4.94 26.77
C GLY A 96 2.43 -6.18 26.44
N LYS A 97 1.94 -6.99 25.49
CA LYS A 97 2.60 -8.26 25.11
C LYS A 97 3.91 -8.02 24.35
N GLY A 98 4.94 -8.80 24.67
CA GLY A 98 6.22 -8.79 23.93
C GLY A 98 7.22 -7.72 24.35
N GLY A 99 6.98 -7.02 25.47
CA GLY A 99 7.93 -6.05 26.04
C GLY A 99 8.21 -4.85 25.14
N ARG A 100 9.40 -4.27 25.27
CA ARG A 100 9.84 -3.09 24.50
C ARG A 100 9.88 -3.37 23.00
N LEU A 101 10.38 -4.54 22.60
CA LEU A 101 10.36 -4.97 21.20
C LEU A 101 8.93 -5.15 20.67
N GLY A 102 8.00 -5.61 21.51
CA GLY A 102 6.58 -5.69 21.18
C GLY A 102 5.93 -4.33 20.92
N ALA A 103 6.27 -3.32 21.72
CA ALA A 103 5.85 -1.94 21.50
C ALA A 103 6.43 -1.41 20.17
N LEU A 104 7.75 -1.54 19.98
CA LEU A 104 8.42 -1.08 18.76
C LEU A 104 7.84 -1.75 17.50
N ASN A 105 7.50 -3.04 17.57
CA ASN A 105 6.85 -3.77 16.46
C ASN A 105 5.48 -3.17 16.08
N ARG A 106 4.71 -2.69 17.06
CA ARG A 106 3.39 -2.05 16.85
C ARG A 106 3.51 -0.62 16.35
N MET A 107 4.59 0.09 16.67
CA MET A 107 4.87 1.38 16.05
C MET A 107 5.15 1.26 14.55
N VAL A 108 5.64 0.12 14.08
CA VAL A 108 5.96 -0.10 12.66
C VAL A 108 4.71 -0.44 11.83
N ALA A 109 3.89 -1.39 12.30
CA ALA A 109 2.73 -1.87 11.57
C ALA A 109 1.55 -2.14 12.51
N PHE A 110 0.33 -2.09 11.98
CA PHE A 110 -0.89 -2.27 12.78
C PHE A 110 -1.01 -3.70 13.34
N GLU A 111 -1.35 -3.86 14.63
CA GLU A 111 -1.76 -5.12 15.26
C GLU A 111 -3.21 -5.01 15.75
N ALA A 112 -4.02 -6.04 15.51
CA ALA A 112 -5.45 -5.99 15.79
C ALA A 112 -5.82 -6.24 17.27
N ASP A 113 -4.86 -6.15 18.18
CA ASP A 113 -5.00 -6.51 19.59
C ASP A 113 -5.47 -5.35 20.49
N ALA A 114 -5.73 -4.17 19.92
CA ALA A 114 -6.19 -2.99 20.65
C ALA A 114 -5.31 -2.63 21.87
N GLN A 115 -4.00 -2.95 21.82
CA GLN A 115 -3.06 -2.62 22.91
C GLN A 115 -2.23 -1.37 22.64
N ALA A 116 -2.21 -0.87 21.40
CA ALA A 116 -1.46 0.32 21.02
C ALA A 116 -2.39 1.52 20.88
N ASN A 117 -2.12 2.59 21.63
CA ASN A 117 -2.73 3.92 21.49
C ASN A 117 -1.97 4.84 20.52
N PHE A 118 -1.07 4.27 19.71
CA PHE A 118 -0.21 4.99 18.79
C PHE A 118 -0.46 4.55 17.34
N PRO A 119 -0.77 5.47 16.41
CA PRO A 119 -0.90 5.14 15.00
C PRO A 119 0.45 4.68 14.43
N SER A 120 0.51 3.43 13.97
CA SER A 120 1.72 2.86 13.39
C SER A 120 2.20 3.62 12.14
N VAL A 121 3.46 3.42 11.73
CA VAL A 121 3.99 3.97 10.47
C VAL A 121 3.10 3.55 9.30
N GLU A 122 2.67 2.27 9.24
CA GLU A 122 1.70 1.78 8.26
C GLU A 122 0.39 2.58 8.29
N SER A 123 -0.19 2.79 9.47
CA SER A 123 -1.48 3.48 9.63
C SER A 123 -1.39 4.94 9.21
N ARG A 124 -0.31 5.64 9.59
CA ARG A 124 -0.05 7.04 9.18
C ARG A 124 0.16 7.16 7.67
N TYR A 125 0.97 6.25 7.12
CA TYR A 125 1.22 6.15 5.68
C TYR A 125 -0.08 5.96 4.90
N ARG A 126 -0.88 4.94 5.25
CA ARG A 126 -2.13 4.64 4.56
C ARG A 126 -3.15 5.76 4.70
N SER A 127 -3.25 6.38 5.87
CA SER A 127 -4.16 7.52 6.08
C SER A 127 -3.80 8.71 5.20
N LEU A 128 -2.54 9.14 5.21
CA LEU A 128 -2.09 10.26 4.39
C LEU A 128 -2.23 9.96 2.89
N SER A 129 -1.87 8.73 2.49
CA SER A 129 -2.03 8.27 1.11
C SER A 129 -3.49 8.24 0.67
N ASN A 130 -4.39 7.67 1.47
CA ASN A 130 -5.81 7.57 1.13
C ASN A 130 -6.49 8.94 1.10
N TYR A 131 -6.20 9.82 2.06
CA TYR A 131 -6.74 11.18 2.07
C TYR A 131 -6.33 11.97 0.81
N THR A 132 -5.06 11.92 0.44
CA THR A 132 -4.57 12.65 -0.75
C THR A 132 -5.02 12.00 -2.06
N ALA A 133 -4.99 10.66 -2.15
CA ALA A 133 -5.47 9.92 -3.32
C ALA A 133 -6.98 10.10 -3.53
N GLY A 134 -7.78 10.11 -2.46
CA GLY A 134 -9.23 10.30 -2.53
C GLY A 134 -9.63 11.61 -3.20
N ARG A 135 -8.93 12.70 -2.87
CA ARG A 135 -9.10 14.02 -3.50
C ARG A 135 -8.71 14.02 -4.97
N LEU A 136 -7.60 13.36 -5.33
CA LEU A 136 -7.12 13.28 -6.71
C LEU A 136 -8.06 12.45 -7.58
N LEU A 137 -8.50 11.29 -7.09
CA LEU A 137 -9.33 10.34 -7.83
C LEU A 137 -10.73 10.89 -8.12
N ASP A 138 -11.33 11.61 -7.18
CA ASP A 138 -12.59 12.33 -7.44
C ASP A 138 -12.44 13.27 -8.65
N GLN A 139 -11.38 14.09 -8.63
CA GLN A 139 -11.17 15.09 -9.68
C GLN A 139 -10.81 14.47 -11.04
N PHE A 140 -10.00 13.40 -11.04
CA PHE A 140 -9.73 12.62 -12.25
C PHE A 140 -11.00 12.05 -12.89
N SER A 141 -11.91 11.52 -12.07
CA SER A 141 -13.15 10.92 -12.57
C SER A 141 -14.05 11.94 -13.26
N LYS A 142 -14.04 13.20 -12.79
CA LYS A 142 -14.76 14.31 -13.42
C LYS A 142 -14.12 14.69 -14.75
N ALA A 143 -12.79 14.82 -14.77
CA ALA A 143 -12.04 15.22 -15.97
C ALA A 143 -12.10 14.20 -17.12
N GLN A 144 -12.19 12.90 -16.82
CA GLN A 144 -12.33 11.85 -17.85
C GLN A 144 -13.76 11.72 -18.39
N GLY A 145 -14.77 12.21 -17.67
CA GLY A 145 -16.18 12.13 -18.07
C GLY A 145 -16.84 10.76 -17.86
N LYS A 146 -18.16 10.76 -17.62
CA LYS A 146 -18.95 9.55 -17.26
C LYS A 146 -18.94 8.44 -18.33
N LYS A 147 -18.72 8.79 -19.61
CA LYS A 147 -18.82 7.88 -20.77
C LYS A 147 -17.67 6.87 -20.86
N TYR A 148 -16.49 7.21 -20.32
CA TYR A 148 -15.28 6.41 -20.50
C TYR A 148 -15.08 5.35 -19.40
N GLY A 149 -15.77 5.48 -18.26
CA GLY A 149 -15.92 4.43 -17.26
C GLY A 149 -14.63 3.65 -16.97
N LEU A 150 -14.54 2.44 -17.53
CA LEU A 150 -13.47 1.45 -17.32
C LEU A 150 -12.18 1.70 -18.13
N TRP A 151 -12.16 2.67 -19.05
CA TRP A 151 -11.06 2.94 -19.98
C TRP A 151 -10.57 4.38 -19.88
N GLU A 152 -9.26 4.56 -19.95
CA GLU A 152 -8.64 5.88 -20.00
C GLU A 152 -8.93 6.57 -21.34
N ASN A 153 -9.54 7.76 -21.30
CA ASN A 153 -9.57 8.64 -22.45
C ASN A 153 -8.18 9.29 -22.61
N LYS A 154 -7.42 8.86 -23.62
CA LYS A 154 -6.09 9.40 -23.92
C LYS A 154 -6.09 10.91 -24.14
N GLU A 155 -7.14 11.45 -24.77
CA GLU A 155 -7.26 12.88 -25.04
C GLU A 155 -7.42 13.67 -23.75
N SER A 156 -8.34 13.25 -22.87
CA SER A 156 -8.51 13.87 -21.54
C SER A 156 -7.24 13.78 -20.69
N ILE A 157 -6.50 12.67 -20.76
CA ILE A 157 -5.21 12.53 -20.07
C ILE A 157 -4.18 13.53 -20.63
N HIS A 158 -4.09 13.67 -21.95
CA HIS A 158 -3.17 14.63 -22.56
C HIS A 158 -3.54 16.06 -22.18
N GLU A 159 -4.83 16.41 -22.15
CA GLU A 159 -5.29 17.73 -21.67
C GLU A 159 -4.90 17.98 -20.20
N ILE A 160 -5.06 16.99 -19.32
CA ILE A 160 -4.65 17.08 -17.92
C ILE A 160 -3.13 17.32 -17.83
N ILE A 161 -2.33 16.59 -18.61
CA ILE A 161 -0.86 16.76 -18.61
C ILE A 161 -0.50 18.16 -19.12
N ARG A 162 -1.11 18.63 -20.21
CA ARG A 162 -0.93 20.00 -20.73
C ARG A 162 -1.21 21.04 -19.64
N ALA A 163 -2.34 20.91 -18.95
CA ALA A 163 -2.70 21.81 -17.85
C ALA A 163 -1.68 21.76 -16.70
N MET A 164 -1.14 20.59 -16.36
CA MET A 164 -0.09 20.43 -15.33
C MET A 164 1.22 21.12 -15.71
N PHE A 165 1.55 21.19 -17.01
CA PHE A 165 2.68 21.94 -17.55
C PHE A 165 2.41 23.45 -17.66
N GLY A 166 1.20 23.92 -17.33
CA GLY A 166 0.81 25.32 -17.46
C GLY A 166 0.44 25.74 -18.88
N GLU A 167 0.25 24.79 -19.79
CA GLU A 167 -0.18 25.06 -21.15
C GLU A 167 -1.68 25.40 -21.20
N LYS A 168 -2.10 26.10 -22.26
CA LYS A 168 -3.50 26.46 -22.45
C LYS A 168 -4.33 25.21 -22.76
N VAL A 169 -5.42 25.05 -22.02
CA VAL A 169 -6.40 23.96 -22.17
C VAL A 169 -7.79 24.56 -22.03
N ASP A 170 -8.78 24.09 -22.78
CA ASP A 170 -10.16 24.62 -22.70
C ASP A 170 -11.00 23.90 -21.65
N ASN A 171 -10.71 22.61 -21.40
CA ASN A 171 -11.39 21.78 -20.41
C ASN A 171 -11.19 22.30 -18.96
N PRO A 172 -12.25 22.80 -18.28
CA PRO A 172 -12.14 23.32 -16.92
C PRO A 172 -11.83 22.23 -15.89
N GLU A 173 -12.31 20.99 -16.09
CA GLU A 173 -12.04 19.88 -15.19
C GLU A 173 -10.57 19.44 -15.27
N ALA A 174 -9.97 19.51 -16.46
CA ALA A 174 -8.53 19.25 -16.63
C ALA A 174 -7.68 20.29 -15.88
N LYS A 175 -8.03 21.58 -16.00
CA LYS A 175 -7.39 22.66 -15.21
C LYS A 175 -7.53 22.40 -13.71
N LYS A 176 -8.75 22.09 -13.26
CA LYS A 176 -8.99 21.83 -11.85
C LYS A 176 -8.25 20.59 -11.34
N THR A 177 -8.08 19.57 -12.17
CA THR A 177 -7.26 18.39 -11.86
C THR A 177 -5.79 18.76 -11.66
N ALA A 178 -5.25 19.60 -12.55
CA ALA A 178 -3.88 20.10 -12.42
C ALA A 178 -3.68 20.95 -11.15
N GLU A 179 -4.63 21.81 -10.82
CA GLU A 179 -4.62 22.59 -9.57
C GLU A 179 -4.58 21.68 -8.33
N VAL A 180 -5.51 20.73 -8.22
CA VAL A 180 -5.59 19.81 -7.08
C VAL A 180 -4.31 18.96 -6.98
N TRP A 181 -3.73 18.57 -8.11
CA TRP A 181 -2.43 17.90 -8.12
C TRP A 181 -1.31 18.75 -7.55
N HIS A 182 -1.15 19.99 -8.05
CA HIS A 182 -0.11 20.91 -7.60
C HIS A 182 -0.25 21.24 -6.11
N GLU A 183 -1.48 21.47 -5.64
CA GLU A 183 -1.78 21.65 -4.21
C GLU A 183 -1.37 20.42 -3.38
N THR A 184 -1.69 19.22 -3.88
CA THR A 184 -1.38 17.96 -3.18
C THR A 184 0.12 17.72 -3.12
N ALA A 185 0.84 17.90 -4.23
CA ALA A 185 2.29 17.75 -4.28
C ALA A 185 2.99 18.78 -3.38
N GLU A 186 2.56 20.03 -3.40
CA GLU A 186 3.12 21.08 -2.54
C GLU A 186 2.79 20.85 -1.06
N PHE A 187 1.60 20.35 -0.74
CA PHE A 187 1.25 19.93 0.61
C PHE A 187 2.19 18.83 1.13
N LEU A 188 2.37 17.75 0.37
CA LEU A 188 3.28 16.66 0.73
C LEU A 188 4.73 17.14 0.87
N ARG A 189 5.20 18.00 -0.05
CA ARG A 189 6.54 18.61 0.00
C ARG A 189 6.75 19.40 1.28
N ARG A 190 5.80 20.28 1.63
CA ARG A 190 5.86 21.11 2.84
C ARG A 190 5.84 20.25 4.10
N ARG A 191 4.99 19.20 4.14
CA ARG A 191 4.94 18.28 5.28
C ARG A 191 6.22 17.46 5.44
N PHE A 192 6.81 16.97 4.35
CA PHE A 192 8.12 16.31 4.41
C PHE A 192 9.20 17.24 4.99
N ASN A 193 9.23 18.50 4.57
CA ASN A 193 10.18 19.49 5.09
C ASN A 193 9.91 19.88 6.56
N ALA A 194 8.64 19.93 6.96
CA ALA A 194 8.23 20.20 8.35
C ALA A 194 8.71 19.13 9.34
N GLU A 195 9.04 17.94 8.86
CA GLU A 195 9.62 16.85 9.68
C GLU A 195 11.16 16.74 9.55
N GLY A 196 11.80 17.81 9.05
CA GLY A 196 13.25 17.92 8.92
C GLY A 196 13.77 17.45 7.56
N GLY A 197 12.88 17.06 6.65
CA GLY A 197 13.20 16.81 5.25
C GLY A 197 13.71 18.04 4.50
N GLN A 198 14.31 17.81 3.34
CA GLN A 198 14.74 18.87 2.43
C GLN A 198 14.34 18.53 1.00
N ILE A 199 13.23 19.09 0.53
CA ILE A 199 12.79 19.07 -0.86
C ILE A 199 12.71 20.52 -1.35
N GLY A 200 13.55 20.84 -2.33
CA GLY A 200 13.53 22.14 -3.00
C GLY A 200 12.23 22.37 -3.78
N LYS A 201 11.78 23.62 -3.86
CA LYS A 201 10.68 24.01 -4.75
C LYS A 201 11.23 24.26 -6.15
N LEU A 202 10.56 23.71 -7.16
CA LEU A 202 10.85 23.93 -8.57
C LEU A 202 9.65 24.67 -9.17
N GLU A 203 9.86 25.86 -9.73
CA GLU A 203 8.78 26.71 -10.25
C GLU A 203 7.99 26.03 -11.37
N ASN A 204 8.69 25.33 -12.27
CA ASN A 204 8.08 24.63 -13.41
C ASN A 204 7.91 23.12 -13.14
N TRP A 205 7.62 22.73 -11.89
CA TRP A 205 7.39 21.32 -11.59
C TRP A 205 5.97 20.91 -12.01
N ALA A 206 5.87 20.08 -13.05
CA ALA A 206 4.59 19.53 -13.51
C ALA A 206 4.27 18.18 -12.85
N LEU A 207 5.08 17.17 -13.15
CA LEU A 207 4.85 15.78 -12.78
C LEU A 207 6.12 15.10 -12.26
N PRO A 208 6.01 14.01 -11.48
CA PRO A 208 7.14 13.14 -11.17
C PRO A 208 7.69 12.55 -12.48
N GLN A 209 8.99 12.31 -12.53
CA GLN A 209 9.62 11.68 -13.69
C GLN A 209 9.91 10.23 -13.35
N GLN A 210 9.25 9.32 -14.07
CA GLN A 210 9.44 7.89 -13.95
C GLN A 210 10.16 7.36 -15.18
N HIS A 211 11.08 6.42 -14.97
CA HIS A 211 11.88 5.81 -16.02
C HIS A 211 11.90 4.30 -15.78
N SER A 212 11.60 3.54 -16.83
CA SER A 212 11.78 2.10 -16.84
C SER A 212 13.27 1.78 -16.98
N GLN A 213 13.90 1.30 -15.91
CA GLN A 213 15.26 0.78 -15.99
C GLN A 213 15.38 -0.26 -17.13
N GLU A 214 14.40 -1.14 -17.26
CA GLU A 214 14.42 -2.22 -18.24
C GLU A 214 14.37 -1.70 -19.67
N LYS A 215 13.45 -0.77 -19.98
CA LYS A 215 13.36 -0.22 -21.35
C LYS A 215 14.57 0.62 -21.71
N VAL A 216 15.10 1.37 -20.74
CA VAL A 216 16.33 2.18 -20.94
C VAL A 216 17.53 1.26 -21.14
N ALA A 217 17.71 0.21 -20.34
CA ALA A 217 18.81 -0.74 -20.47
C ALA A 217 18.75 -1.62 -21.74
N LYS A 218 17.60 -1.68 -22.43
CA LYS A 218 17.43 -2.45 -23.68
C LYS A 218 17.86 -1.69 -24.93
N VAL A 219 18.04 -0.38 -24.85
CA VAL A 219 18.50 0.46 -25.96
C VAL A 219 19.95 0.86 -25.75
N SER A 220 20.66 1.23 -26.81
CA SER A 220 22.01 1.78 -26.67
C SER A 220 21.96 3.19 -26.06
N PRO A 221 23.03 3.64 -25.38
CA PRO A 221 23.13 5.00 -24.88
C PRO A 221 22.86 6.04 -25.99
N GLU A 222 23.39 5.83 -27.18
CA GLU A 222 23.25 6.73 -28.32
C GLU A 222 21.78 6.86 -28.76
N GLN A 223 21.06 5.74 -28.83
CA GLN A 223 19.65 5.73 -29.17
C GLN A 223 18.82 6.48 -28.11
N TRP A 224 19.10 6.24 -26.83
CA TRP A 224 18.39 6.92 -25.74
C TRP A 224 18.66 8.42 -25.75
N ILE A 225 19.92 8.82 -25.94
CA ILE A 225 20.32 10.24 -26.02
C ILE A 225 19.61 10.92 -27.21
N ALA A 226 19.61 10.29 -28.39
CA ALA A 226 18.93 10.81 -29.58
C ALA A 226 17.42 11.00 -29.33
N ASP A 227 16.80 10.07 -28.59
CA ASP A 227 15.38 10.16 -28.24
C ASP A 227 15.06 11.28 -27.24
N VAL A 228 16.02 11.70 -26.40
CA VAL A 228 15.81 12.64 -25.29
C VAL A 228 16.28 14.05 -25.61
N ILE A 229 17.41 14.22 -26.29
CA ILE A 229 18.11 15.51 -26.38
C ILE A 229 17.23 16.63 -26.95
N GLY A 230 16.39 16.34 -27.94
CA GLY A 230 15.45 17.31 -28.56
C GLY A 230 14.20 17.62 -27.72
N LYS A 231 13.97 16.91 -26.61
CA LYS A 231 12.81 17.04 -25.71
C LYS A 231 13.11 17.90 -24.48
N LEU A 232 14.37 18.26 -24.27
CA LEU A 232 14.81 18.99 -23.09
C LEU A 232 14.81 20.50 -23.28
N ASP A 233 14.48 21.23 -22.22
CA ASP A 233 14.65 22.68 -22.12
C ASP A 233 16.14 23.01 -21.95
N ARG A 234 16.82 23.28 -23.07
CA ARG A 234 18.24 23.66 -23.13
C ARG A 234 18.59 24.89 -22.29
N SER A 235 17.61 25.74 -21.94
CA SER A 235 17.84 26.92 -21.08
C SER A 235 18.24 26.55 -19.64
N LYS A 236 17.89 25.33 -19.19
CA LYS A 236 18.18 24.84 -17.83
C LYS A 236 19.57 24.25 -17.65
N TYR A 237 20.34 24.09 -18.73
CA TYR A 237 21.65 23.46 -18.72
C TYR A 237 22.73 24.52 -18.91
N VAL A 238 23.17 25.09 -17.80
CA VAL A 238 24.16 26.17 -17.74
C VAL A 238 25.32 25.83 -16.82
N HIS A 239 26.48 26.38 -17.16
CA HIS A 239 27.70 26.39 -16.36
C HIS A 239 27.62 27.45 -15.26
N GLU A 240 28.59 27.41 -14.34
CA GLU A 240 28.70 28.37 -13.24
C GLU A 240 28.92 29.81 -13.75
N ASP A 241 29.60 29.96 -14.88
CA ASP A 241 29.80 31.25 -15.55
C ASP A 241 28.56 31.74 -16.32
N GLY A 242 27.47 30.96 -16.33
CA GLY A 242 26.22 31.24 -17.01
C GLY A 242 26.19 30.83 -18.49
N ARG A 243 27.28 30.31 -19.06
CA ARG A 243 27.27 29.77 -20.44
C ARG A 243 26.36 28.55 -20.51
N ARG A 244 25.64 28.39 -21.62
CA ARG A 244 24.84 27.19 -21.88
C ARG A 244 25.73 26.01 -22.24
N PHE A 245 25.24 24.81 -21.96
CA PHE A 245 25.90 23.57 -22.37
C PHE A 245 25.90 23.46 -23.91
N THR A 246 27.06 23.10 -24.45
CA THR A 246 27.23 22.67 -25.85
C THR A 246 26.57 21.31 -26.10
N ASP A 247 26.44 20.91 -27.36
CA ASP A 247 25.84 19.62 -27.70
C ASP A 247 26.66 18.44 -27.17
N GLY A 248 27.98 18.47 -27.33
CA GLY A 248 28.85 17.44 -26.76
C GLY A 248 28.84 17.39 -25.23
N GLU A 249 28.64 18.53 -24.55
CA GLU A 249 28.45 18.54 -23.08
C GLU A 249 27.11 17.96 -22.67
N MET A 250 26.05 18.22 -23.44
CA MET A 250 24.73 17.62 -23.22
C MET A 250 24.76 16.11 -23.44
N GLU A 251 25.40 15.63 -24.50
CA GLU A 251 25.56 14.19 -24.76
C GLU A 251 26.28 13.49 -23.61
N LYS A 252 27.40 14.05 -23.13
CA LYS A 252 28.12 13.50 -21.96
C LYS A 252 27.29 13.47 -20.69
N LEU A 253 26.51 14.53 -20.41
CA LEU A 253 25.62 14.56 -19.26
C LEU A 253 24.52 13.49 -19.39
N LEU A 254 23.94 13.36 -20.58
CA LEU A 254 22.88 12.39 -20.84
C LEU A 254 23.39 10.96 -20.80
N ASP A 255 24.62 10.70 -21.24
CA ASP A 255 25.28 9.40 -21.11
C ASP A 255 25.43 8.97 -19.64
N GLN A 256 25.90 9.88 -18.77
CA GLN A 256 25.97 9.63 -17.32
C GLN A 256 24.59 9.37 -16.68
N ILE A 257 23.57 10.10 -17.14
CA ILE A 257 22.18 9.89 -16.70
C ILE A 257 21.68 8.52 -17.19
N HIS A 258 21.95 8.17 -18.45
CA HIS A 258 21.60 6.88 -19.04
C HIS A 258 22.22 5.74 -18.25
N GLU A 259 23.53 5.77 -18.00
CA GLU A 259 24.23 4.75 -17.21
C GLU A 259 23.62 4.60 -15.81
N THR A 260 23.32 5.71 -15.14
CA THR A 260 22.68 5.69 -13.83
C THR A 260 21.29 5.04 -13.89
N ILE A 261 20.48 5.36 -14.88
CA ILE A 261 19.13 4.79 -15.02
C ILE A 261 19.20 3.31 -15.40
N ALA A 262 20.01 2.95 -16.40
CA ALA A 262 20.15 1.58 -16.91
C ALA A 262 20.70 0.62 -15.84
N THR A 263 21.66 1.07 -15.04
CA THR A 263 22.23 0.28 -13.94
C THR A 263 21.38 0.31 -12.66
N GLY A 264 20.30 1.10 -12.62
CA GLY A 264 19.52 1.29 -11.40
C GLY A 264 20.31 1.95 -10.28
N GLY A 265 21.29 2.79 -10.62
CA GLY A 265 22.17 3.50 -9.71
C GLY A 265 23.34 2.68 -9.16
N MET A 266 23.54 1.43 -9.64
CA MET A 266 24.67 0.61 -9.20
C MET A 266 26.03 1.21 -9.58
N ASN A 267 26.11 1.99 -10.66
CA ASN A 267 27.31 2.74 -11.03
C ASN A 267 27.78 3.71 -9.93
N LYS A 268 26.89 4.17 -9.04
CA LYS A 268 27.23 5.06 -7.93
C LYS A 268 27.73 4.36 -6.67
N LEU A 269 27.74 3.02 -6.64
CA LEU A 269 28.22 2.23 -5.50
C LEU A 269 29.75 2.20 -5.43
N SER A 270 30.45 2.22 -6.57
CA SER A 270 31.91 2.16 -6.65
C SER A 270 32.60 3.49 -6.31
N ASP A 271 32.00 4.63 -6.65
CA ASP A 271 32.63 5.95 -6.54
C ASP A 271 32.71 6.51 -5.12
N SER A 272 31.98 5.92 -4.16
CA SER A 272 31.81 6.52 -2.83
C SER A 272 32.43 5.75 -1.67
N GLY A 273 33.11 4.62 -1.92
CA GLY A 273 33.85 3.87 -0.89
C GLY A 273 33.08 3.77 0.42
N ALA A 274 31.93 3.07 0.42
CA ALA A 274 31.09 2.87 1.59
C ALA A 274 30.70 4.15 2.37
N LYS A 275 29.89 5.04 1.78
CA LYS A 275 29.19 6.07 2.58
C LYS A 275 27.85 5.57 3.10
N VAL A 276 27.84 5.33 4.41
CA VAL A 276 26.75 5.54 5.38
C VAL A 276 25.41 5.86 4.73
N SER A 277 24.43 4.96 4.89
CA SER A 277 23.00 5.19 4.58
C SER A 277 22.63 6.66 4.77
N SER A 278 22.45 7.39 3.68
CA SER A 278 22.09 8.81 3.73
C SER A 278 20.79 8.96 4.51
N MET A 279 20.74 9.93 5.44
CA MET A 279 19.55 10.24 6.22
C MET A 279 18.31 10.35 5.32
N LEU A 280 17.17 9.74 5.72
CA LEU A 280 15.92 9.80 4.93
C LEU A 280 15.54 11.23 4.57
N ALA A 281 15.70 12.16 5.51
CA ALA A 281 15.44 13.59 5.31
C ALA A 281 16.21 14.23 4.13
N ASN A 282 17.31 13.63 3.68
CA ASN A 282 18.10 14.09 2.53
C ASN A 282 17.76 13.34 1.23
N ARG A 283 16.90 12.31 1.24
CA ARG A 283 16.63 11.44 0.08
C ARG A 283 16.18 12.21 -1.17
N HIS A 284 15.46 13.31 -0.97
CA HIS A 284 14.85 14.10 -2.03
C HIS A 284 15.49 15.50 -2.17
N ALA A 285 16.70 15.69 -1.62
CA ALA A 285 17.39 16.97 -1.63
C ALA A 285 17.99 17.33 -3.00
N ASP A 286 18.29 16.33 -3.82
CA ASP A 286 18.83 16.54 -5.16
C ASP A 286 17.78 17.13 -6.11
N SER A 287 18.21 18.12 -6.89
CA SER A 287 17.37 18.73 -7.91
C SER A 287 17.13 17.78 -9.08
N ARG A 288 15.97 17.93 -9.74
CA ARG A 288 15.68 17.35 -11.06
C ARG A 288 16.83 17.62 -12.04
N LYS A 289 17.16 16.61 -12.86
CA LYS A 289 18.24 16.69 -13.87
C LYS A 289 17.72 16.72 -15.31
N LEU A 290 16.57 16.10 -15.57
CA LEU A 290 15.90 16.15 -16.87
C LEU A 290 14.80 17.21 -16.82
N PHE A 291 14.91 18.27 -17.61
CA PHE A 291 13.90 19.32 -17.72
C PHE A 291 13.23 19.22 -19.09
N PHE A 292 12.02 18.70 -19.17
CA PHE A 292 11.27 18.64 -20.43
C PHE A 292 10.75 20.04 -20.79
N LYS A 293 10.82 20.40 -22.08
CA LYS A 293 10.44 21.74 -22.55
C LYS A 293 8.92 21.97 -22.60
N ASP A 294 8.14 20.91 -22.80
CA ASP A 294 6.69 20.95 -22.93
C ASP A 294 6.06 19.60 -22.52
N SER A 295 4.72 19.58 -22.45
CA SER A 295 3.92 18.41 -22.12
C SER A 295 4.11 17.29 -23.14
N GLN A 296 4.18 17.61 -24.44
CA GLN A 296 4.31 16.63 -25.51
C GLN A 296 5.65 15.88 -25.41
N SER A 297 6.73 16.59 -25.12
CA SER A 297 8.06 16.04 -24.88
C SER A 297 8.07 15.06 -23.71
N TRP A 298 7.34 15.36 -22.64
CA TRP A 298 7.17 14.44 -21.52
C TRP A 298 6.33 13.23 -21.90
N ILE A 299 5.21 13.41 -22.61
CA ILE A 299 4.31 12.34 -23.07
C ILE A 299 5.07 11.37 -23.99
N ASP A 300 5.80 11.89 -24.98
CA ASP A 300 6.58 11.08 -25.92
C ASP A 300 7.66 10.27 -25.19
N TYR A 301 8.34 10.91 -24.23
CA TYR A 301 9.35 10.24 -23.41
C TYR A 301 8.73 9.13 -22.55
N GLN A 302 7.61 9.39 -21.87
CA GLN A 302 6.93 8.40 -21.05
C GLN A 302 6.33 7.26 -21.87
N GLY A 303 5.83 7.55 -23.08
CA GLY A 303 5.36 6.52 -24.02
C GLY A 303 6.45 5.52 -24.38
N LYS A 304 7.68 6.01 -24.64
CA LYS A 304 8.83 5.16 -24.94
C LYS A 304 9.43 4.49 -23.71
N TYR A 305 9.75 5.27 -22.67
CA TYR A 305 10.61 4.84 -21.55
C TYR A 305 9.91 4.79 -20.19
N GLY A 306 8.62 5.13 -20.07
CA GLY A 306 7.83 4.95 -18.86
C GLY A 306 7.28 3.52 -18.72
N THR A 307 6.76 3.16 -17.54
CA THR A 307 6.04 1.88 -17.32
C THR A 307 4.60 2.06 -16.85
N HIS A 308 4.21 3.27 -16.49
CA HIS A 308 2.97 3.56 -15.78
C HIS A 308 2.13 4.58 -16.55
N ASN A 309 0.82 4.52 -16.38
CA ASN A 309 -0.07 5.60 -16.82
C ASN A 309 0.09 6.82 -15.87
N LEU A 310 -0.55 7.94 -16.21
CA LEU A 310 -0.45 9.17 -15.44
C LEU A 310 -0.92 8.99 -13.98
N GLN A 311 -2.04 8.29 -13.78
CA GLN A 311 -2.64 8.09 -12.46
C GLN A 311 -1.70 7.28 -11.56
N ASP A 312 -1.14 6.18 -12.07
CA ASP A 312 -0.17 5.34 -11.37
C ASP A 312 1.07 6.16 -10.98
N ILE A 313 1.62 6.98 -11.88
CA ILE A 313 2.79 7.84 -11.57
C ILE A 313 2.49 8.78 -10.39
N MET A 314 1.30 9.38 -10.38
CA MET A 314 0.88 10.31 -9.32
C MET A 314 0.63 9.58 -8.00
N LEU A 315 -0.09 8.44 -8.04
CA LEU A 315 -0.38 7.64 -6.86
C LEU A 315 0.89 7.04 -6.26
N GLU A 316 1.83 6.54 -7.06
CA GLU A 316 3.13 6.07 -6.58
C GLU A 316 3.94 7.18 -5.91
N HIS A 317 3.89 8.40 -6.46
CA HIS A 317 4.54 9.56 -5.85
C HIS A 317 3.92 9.91 -4.49
N VAL A 318 2.59 9.94 -4.43
CA VAL A 318 1.82 10.16 -3.20
C VAL A 318 2.13 9.09 -2.16
N GLN A 319 2.08 7.81 -2.53
CA GLN A 319 2.37 6.70 -1.63
C GLN A 319 3.80 6.77 -1.08
N ARG A 320 4.78 7.02 -1.95
CA ARG A 320 6.20 7.08 -1.58
C ARG A 320 6.47 8.23 -0.61
N LEU A 321 6.01 9.44 -0.92
CA LEU A 321 6.17 10.58 -0.01
C LEU A 321 5.39 10.40 1.28
N SER A 322 4.18 9.83 1.23
CA SER A 322 3.38 9.56 2.43
C SER A 322 4.08 8.58 3.38
N ARG A 323 4.73 7.54 2.83
CA ARG A 323 5.52 6.58 3.61
C ARG A 323 6.75 7.24 4.25
N ASP A 324 7.43 8.09 3.48
CA ASP A 324 8.60 8.80 3.98
C ASP A 324 8.21 9.79 5.09
N ILE A 325 7.13 10.56 4.90
CA ILE A 325 6.56 11.45 5.93
C ILE A 325 6.18 10.67 7.18
N ALA A 326 5.43 9.57 7.05
CA ALA A 326 5.04 8.73 8.19
C ALA A 326 6.25 8.20 8.98
N SER A 327 7.33 7.86 8.28
CA SER A 327 8.58 7.42 8.90
C SER A 327 9.28 8.56 9.65
N LEU A 328 9.33 9.76 9.06
CA LEU A 328 9.90 10.96 9.69
C LEU A 328 9.07 11.42 10.92
N GLU A 329 7.74 11.40 10.83
CA GLU A 329 6.82 11.74 11.94
C GLU A 329 6.95 10.76 13.12
N THR A 330 7.35 9.52 12.86
CA THR A 330 7.44 8.48 13.89
C THR A 330 8.82 8.40 14.53
N PHE A 331 9.89 8.38 13.72
CA PHE A 331 11.26 8.12 14.19
C PHE A 331 12.22 9.29 13.96
N GLY A 332 11.73 10.43 13.48
CA GLY A 332 12.50 11.65 13.26
C GLY A 332 13.29 11.65 11.94
N PRO A 333 14.18 12.65 11.73
CA PRO A 333 14.86 12.89 10.45
C PRO A 333 15.69 11.71 9.90
N ASN A 334 16.24 10.88 10.79
CA ASN A 334 16.97 9.66 10.46
C ASN A 334 16.28 8.42 11.05
N PRO A 335 15.15 7.98 10.47
CA PRO A 335 14.31 6.94 11.06
C PRO A 335 15.04 5.60 11.13
N ASP A 336 15.89 5.29 10.15
CA ASP A 336 16.65 4.05 10.10
C ASP A 336 17.65 3.94 11.26
N TYR A 337 18.38 5.01 11.52
CA TYR A 337 19.33 5.05 12.62
C TYR A 337 18.61 5.00 13.96
N MET A 338 17.56 5.84 14.14
CA MET A 338 16.75 5.86 15.36
C MET A 338 16.16 4.48 15.67
N PHE A 339 15.47 3.88 14.69
CA PHE A 339 14.85 2.57 14.85
C PHE A 339 15.88 1.49 15.19
N ARG A 340 17.01 1.43 14.49
CA ARG A 340 18.05 0.41 14.76
C ARG A 340 18.71 0.60 16.12
N SER A 341 18.90 1.84 16.56
CA SER A 341 19.38 2.13 17.91
C SER A 341 18.40 1.58 18.94
N LEU A 342 17.13 1.98 18.85
CA LEU A 342 16.06 1.52 19.75
C LEU A 342 15.94 -0.01 19.75
N LEU A 343 15.98 -0.63 18.58
CA LEU A 343 15.90 -2.08 18.42
C LEU A 343 17.04 -2.79 19.19
N ASN A 344 18.26 -2.29 19.06
CA ASN A 344 19.43 -2.87 19.72
C ASN A 344 19.42 -2.58 21.24
N ASP A 345 19.05 -1.37 21.65
CA ASP A 345 18.93 -0.97 23.05
C ASP A 345 17.90 -1.85 23.77
N TYR A 346 16.69 -1.94 23.21
CA TYR A 346 15.59 -2.72 23.78
C TYR A 346 15.87 -4.22 23.79
N ALA A 347 16.48 -4.76 22.72
CA ALA A 347 16.89 -6.16 22.71
C ALA A 347 17.94 -6.44 23.80
N SER A 348 18.91 -5.54 23.97
CA SER A 348 19.95 -5.68 24.98
C SER A 348 19.39 -5.60 26.41
N GLU A 349 18.49 -4.66 26.69
CA GLU A 349 17.80 -4.52 27.97
C GLU A 349 16.94 -5.74 28.29
N ASP A 350 16.14 -6.21 27.33
CA ASP A 350 15.26 -7.37 27.52
C ASP A 350 16.09 -8.65 27.79
N VAL A 351 17.23 -8.85 27.11
CA VAL A 351 18.17 -9.96 27.41
C VAL A 351 18.81 -9.81 28.79
N ARG A 352 19.23 -8.59 29.17
CA ARG A 352 19.81 -8.33 30.50
C ARG A 352 18.82 -8.62 31.62
N SER A 353 17.55 -8.29 31.42
CA SER A 353 16.47 -8.53 32.40
C SER A 353 16.16 -10.02 32.59
N ASN A 354 16.32 -10.85 31.54
CA ASN A 354 16.13 -12.29 31.61
C ASN A 354 16.97 -13.04 30.57
N ARG A 355 18.19 -13.43 30.97
CA ARG A 355 19.15 -14.11 30.09
C ARG A 355 18.61 -15.42 29.49
N GLY A 356 17.74 -16.13 30.20
CA GLY A 356 17.11 -17.37 29.73
C GLY A 356 16.16 -17.17 28.54
N LYS A 357 15.78 -15.93 28.22
CA LYS A 357 14.93 -15.60 27.06
C LYS A 357 15.71 -15.11 25.84
N ALA A 358 17.05 -15.19 25.84
CA ALA A 358 17.89 -14.64 24.77
C ALA A 358 17.47 -15.08 23.36
N GLY A 359 17.16 -16.37 23.16
CA GLY A 359 16.68 -16.87 21.86
C GLY A 359 15.35 -16.25 21.42
N LYS A 360 14.40 -16.08 22.35
CA LYS A 360 13.09 -15.44 22.07
C LYS A 360 13.26 -13.94 21.75
N VAL A 361 14.14 -13.25 22.48
CA VAL A 361 14.43 -11.83 22.24
C VAL A 361 15.09 -11.64 20.87
N ARG A 362 16.07 -12.48 20.50
CA ARG A 362 16.68 -12.45 19.16
C ARG A 362 15.65 -12.69 18.05
N ALA A 363 14.79 -13.70 18.19
CA ALA A 363 13.74 -13.94 17.20
C ALA A 363 12.76 -12.76 17.05
N MET A 364 12.38 -12.11 18.17
CA MET A 364 11.50 -10.93 18.13
C MET A 364 12.20 -9.71 17.53
N ARG A 365 13.49 -9.52 17.82
CA ARG A 365 14.34 -8.48 17.22
C ARG A 365 14.36 -8.64 15.70
N ASP A 366 14.70 -9.82 15.20
CA ASP A 366 14.86 -10.08 13.76
C ASP A 366 13.52 -9.95 13.02
N LYS A 367 12.42 -10.41 13.63
CA LYS A 367 11.06 -10.20 13.11
C LYS A 367 10.70 -8.71 13.03
N THR A 368 11.08 -7.92 14.03
CA THR A 368 10.78 -6.49 14.10
C THR A 368 11.62 -5.69 13.11
N GLU A 369 12.90 -6.05 12.95
CA GLU A 369 13.78 -5.49 11.92
C GLU A 369 13.28 -5.79 10.51
N GLY A 370 12.92 -7.06 10.23
CA GLY A 370 12.41 -7.46 8.93
C GLY A 370 11.10 -6.77 8.56
N LEU A 371 10.19 -6.63 9.53
CA LEU A 371 8.95 -5.87 9.35
C LEU A 371 9.22 -4.38 9.07
N TYR A 372 10.14 -3.75 9.80
CA TYR A 372 10.52 -2.36 9.57
C TYR A 372 11.13 -2.14 8.18
N ASN A 373 12.04 -3.03 7.75
CA ASN A 373 12.60 -2.97 6.41
C ASN A 373 11.49 -3.08 5.35
N TYR A 374 10.53 -3.99 5.54
CA TYR A 374 9.39 -4.14 4.63
C TYR A 374 8.52 -2.88 4.58
N VAL A 375 8.11 -2.34 5.74
CA VAL A 375 7.24 -1.14 5.82
C VAL A 375 7.93 0.10 5.29
N SER A 376 9.24 0.28 5.54
CA SER A 376 10.04 1.39 5.01
C SER A 376 10.34 1.26 3.51
N GLY A 377 9.89 0.20 2.85
CA GLY A 377 10.09 -0.03 1.40
C GLY A 377 11.45 -0.61 1.04
N LYS A 378 12.23 -1.10 2.01
CA LYS A 378 13.48 -1.82 1.76
C LYS A 378 13.14 -3.26 1.39
N THR A 379 13.06 -3.52 0.10
CA THR A 379 12.85 -4.88 -0.41
C THR A 379 14.16 -5.64 -0.48
N LEU A 380 14.10 -6.96 -0.31
CA LEU A 380 15.23 -7.84 -0.58
C LEU A 380 15.68 -7.69 -2.05
N PRO A 381 16.99 -7.78 -2.34
CA PRO A 381 17.49 -7.72 -3.70
C PRO A 381 16.87 -8.86 -4.52
N VAL A 382 16.43 -8.54 -5.74
CA VAL A 382 15.88 -9.53 -6.67
C VAL A 382 17.04 -10.41 -7.16
N GLY A 383 16.93 -11.72 -6.97
CA GLY A 383 17.95 -12.68 -7.41
C GLY A 383 18.10 -12.69 -8.93
N ASN A 384 17.18 -13.35 -9.63
CA ASN A 384 17.07 -13.27 -11.09
C ASN A 384 15.82 -12.49 -11.50
N ARG A 385 16.02 -11.35 -12.16
CA ARG A 385 14.95 -10.43 -12.57
C ARG A 385 13.99 -11.04 -13.60
N ARG A 386 14.50 -11.75 -14.61
CA ARG A 386 13.65 -12.39 -15.64
C ARG A 386 12.80 -13.50 -15.02
N PHE A 387 13.39 -14.29 -14.13
CA PHE A 387 12.66 -15.34 -13.42
C PHE A 387 11.59 -14.76 -12.48
N ALA A 388 11.92 -13.69 -11.76
CA ALA A 388 10.97 -12.93 -10.94
C ALA A 388 9.77 -12.40 -11.75
N GLU A 389 10.03 -11.82 -12.93
CA GLU A 389 8.99 -11.31 -13.84
C GLU A 389 8.11 -12.44 -14.38
N TYR A 390 8.72 -13.57 -14.77
CA TYR A 390 7.98 -14.77 -15.18
C TYR A 390 7.08 -15.30 -14.07
N ALA A 391 7.62 -15.47 -12.86
CA ALA A 391 6.85 -15.94 -11.71
C ALA A 391 5.73 -14.95 -11.31
N ASP A 392 5.96 -13.64 -11.43
CA ASP A 392 4.91 -12.64 -11.24
C ASP A 392 3.78 -12.78 -12.25
N ASN A 393 4.11 -12.90 -13.54
CA ASN A 393 3.12 -13.09 -14.60
C ASN A 393 2.33 -14.39 -14.41
N LEU A 394 3.01 -15.48 -14.05
CA LEU A 394 2.36 -16.76 -13.74
C LEU A 394 1.37 -16.61 -12.58
N ARG A 395 1.77 -15.97 -11.48
CA ARG A 395 0.87 -15.78 -10.34
C ARG A 395 -0.32 -14.89 -10.69
N GLN A 396 -0.14 -13.86 -11.50
CA GLN A 396 -1.24 -13.02 -12.00
C GLN A 396 -2.19 -13.82 -12.89
N TRP A 397 -1.65 -14.71 -13.72
CA TRP A 397 -2.43 -15.64 -14.52
C TRP A 397 -3.25 -16.60 -13.64
N LEU A 398 -2.64 -17.18 -12.60
CA LEU A 398 -3.32 -18.05 -11.63
C LEU A 398 -4.44 -17.31 -10.88
N ILE A 399 -4.21 -16.08 -10.45
CA ILE A 399 -5.26 -15.21 -9.85
C ILE A 399 -6.42 -15.07 -10.85
N SER A 400 -6.14 -14.71 -12.10
CA SER A 400 -7.17 -14.47 -13.13
C SER A 400 -7.98 -15.71 -13.52
N SER A 401 -7.39 -16.90 -13.43
CA SER A 401 -8.05 -18.17 -13.80
C SER A 401 -8.82 -18.79 -12.63
N ARG A 402 -8.32 -18.67 -11.40
CA ARG A 402 -8.88 -19.36 -10.22
C ARG A 402 -9.90 -18.54 -9.44
N LEU A 403 -9.84 -17.21 -9.47
CA LEU A 403 -10.66 -16.35 -8.61
C LEU A 403 -11.94 -15.81 -9.26
N GLY A 404 -12.35 -16.32 -10.43
CA GLY A 404 -13.59 -15.91 -11.10
C GLY A 404 -14.87 -16.12 -10.26
N SER A 405 -14.84 -17.07 -9.33
CA SER A 405 -15.94 -17.34 -8.38
C SER A 405 -15.64 -16.88 -6.94
N ALA A 406 -14.62 -16.04 -6.74
CA ALA A 406 -14.19 -15.61 -5.41
C ALA A 406 -15.26 -14.82 -4.65
N LEU A 407 -16.13 -14.08 -5.36
CA LEU A 407 -17.27 -13.34 -4.78
C LEU A 407 -18.12 -14.22 -3.86
N LEU A 408 -18.47 -15.44 -4.28
CA LEU A 408 -19.31 -16.34 -3.48
C LEU A 408 -18.65 -16.68 -2.13
N SER A 409 -17.32 -16.74 -2.10
CA SER A 409 -16.56 -17.00 -0.87
C SER A 409 -16.55 -15.80 0.08
N SER A 410 -16.78 -14.60 -0.43
CA SER A 410 -16.80 -13.34 0.32
C SER A 410 -18.14 -13.08 1.03
N PHE A 411 -19.15 -13.94 0.88
CA PHE A 411 -20.38 -13.83 1.66
C PHE A 411 -20.16 -13.95 3.17
N SER A 412 -19.09 -14.64 3.59
CA SER A 412 -18.67 -14.71 4.99
C SER A 412 -18.28 -13.34 5.59
N ASP A 413 -17.93 -12.36 4.76
CA ASP A 413 -17.59 -11.00 5.20
C ASP A 413 -18.75 -10.30 5.92
N VAL A 414 -20.00 -10.65 5.59
CA VAL A 414 -21.21 -10.14 6.26
C VAL A 414 -21.17 -10.49 7.76
N GLY A 415 -20.68 -11.69 8.09
CA GLY A 415 -20.59 -12.20 9.45
C GLY A 415 -19.51 -11.48 10.25
N THR A 416 -18.33 -11.31 9.66
CA THR A 416 -17.24 -10.54 10.28
C THR A 416 -17.57 -9.08 10.40
N MET A 417 -18.26 -8.49 9.42
CA MET A 417 -18.72 -7.11 9.47
C MET A 417 -19.75 -6.91 10.60
N ARG A 418 -20.69 -7.84 10.79
CA ARG A 418 -21.63 -7.82 11.91
C ARG A 418 -20.92 -8.01 13.26
N LEU A 419 -19.94 -8.91 13.34
CA LEU A 419 -19.16 -9.10 14.57
C LEU A 419 -18.37 -7.82 14.92
N MET A 420 -17.64 -7.26 13.96
CA MET A 420 -16.79 -6.11 14.17
C MET A 420 -17.59 -4.83 14.45
N SER A 421 -18.80 -4.71 13.90
CA SER A 421 -19.68 -3.59 14.22
C SER A 421 -20.20 -3.67 15.66
N LYS A 422 -20.49 -4.87 16.19
CA LYS A 422 -20.77 -5.03 17.63
C LYS A 422 -19.56 -4.68 18.50
N VAL A 423 -18.37 -5.13 18.10
CA VAL A 423 -17.11 -4.85 18.83
C VAL A 423 -16.76 -3.36 18.87
N ASN A 424 -17.14 -2.61 17.83
CA ASN A 424 -16.94 -1.16 17.76
C ASN A 424 -18.19 -0.37 18.20
N ASN A 425 -19.21 -1.04 18.76
CA ASN A 425 -20.49 -0.44 19.17
C ASN A 425 -21.16 0.42 18.09
N LEU A 426 -21.21 -0.10 16.85
CA LEU A 426 -21.76 0.61 15.70
C LEU A 426 -23.26 0.36 15.49
N PRO A 427 -24.02 1.39 15.07
CA PRO A 427 -25.43 1.27 14.75
C PRO A 427 -25.65 0.37 13.52
N GLN A 428 -26.29 -0.78 13.74
CA GLN A 428 -26.43 -1.84 12.72
C GLN A 428 -27.28 -1.41 11.52
N MET A 429 -28.38 -0.69 11.75
CA MET A 429 -29.27 -0.28 10.65
C MET A 429 -28.60 0.76 9.75
N GLN A 430 -27.85 1.69 10.34
CA GLN A 430 -27.03 2.65 9.60
C GLN A 430 -25.93 1.94 8.80
N LEU A 431 -25.26 0.94 9.39
CA LEU A 431 -24.27 0.13 8.69
C LEU A 431 -24.83 -0.52 7.41
N TRP A 432 -25.98 -1.19 7.52
CA TRP A 432 -26.62 -1.81 6.36
C TRP A 432 -27.12 -0.78 5.35
N GLY A 433 -27.70 0.33 5.81
CA GLY A 433 -28.10 1.45 4.95
C GLY A 433 -26.92 2.01 4.14
N ASN A 434 -25.80 2.28 4.80
CA ASN A 434 -24.58 2.76 4.14
C ASN A 434 -23.98 1.73 3.18
N THR A 435 -24.04 0.44 3.54
CA THR A 435 -23.59 -0.65 2.65
C THR A 435 -24.47 -0.73 1.39
N LEU A 436 -25.80 -0.61 1.53
CA LEU A 436 -26.74 -0.58 0.40
C LEU A 436 -26.53 0.65 -0.50
N ARG A 437 -26.26 1.82 0.09
CA ARG A 437 -25.84 3.02 -0.69
C ARG A 437 -24.54 2.77 -1.45
N GLY A 438 -23.58 2.08 -0.83
CA GLY A 438 -22.36 1.61 -1.50
C GLY A 438 -22.65 0.69 -2.70
N PHE A 439 -23.67 -0.16 -2.60
CA PHE A 439 -24.17 -1.01 -3.70
C PHE A 439 -25.03 -0.29 -4.73
N ASN A 440 -25.43 0.96 -4.51
CA ASN A 440 -26.23 1.70 -5.47
C ASN A 440 -25.33 2.42 -6.49
N PRO A 441 -25.32 2.06 -7.78
CA PRO A 441 -24.57 2.81 -8.79
C PRO A 441 -25.13 4.22 -9.04
N ALA A 442 -26.42 4.45 -8.75
CA ALA A 442 -27.07 5.74 -8.93
C ALA A 442 -26.72 6.75 -7.80
N ASP A 443 -26.31 6.28 -6.63
CA ASP A 443 -25.85 7.14 -5.52
C ASP A 443 -24.36 7.51 -5.70
N ALA A 444 -24.09 8.25 -6.79
CA ALA A 444 -22.74 8.69 -7.14
C ALA A 444 -22.19 9.70 -6.12
N ASP A 445 -23.07 10.47 -5.46
CA ASP A 445 -22.68 11.47 -4.47
C ASP A 445 -22.17 10.81 -3.18
N PHE A 446 -22.84 9.76 -2.67
CA PHE A 446 -22.35 9.01 -1.52
C PHE A 446 -20.97 8.39 -1.78
N LYS A 447 -20.80 7.74 -2.94
CA LYS A 447 -19.50 7.18 -3.34
C LYS A 447 -18.43 8.23 -3.46
N ARG A 448 -18.77 9.42 -3.98
CA ARG A 448 -17.85 10.56 -4.07
C ARG A 448 -17.43 11.04 -2.68
N LEU A 449 -18.39 11.23 -1.77
CA LEU A 449 -18.11 11.65 -0.39
C LEU A 449 -17.23 10.64 0.33
N ALA A 450 -17.54 9.34 0.24
CA ALA A 450 -16.74 8.28 0.80
C ALA A 450 -15.29 8.26 0.26
N ARG A 451 -15.12 8.33 -1.06
CA ARG A 451 -13.79 8.36 -1.70
C ARG A 451 -12.99 9.58 -1.29
N ARG A 452 -13.62 10.75 -1.25
CA ARG A 452 -13.00 12.00 -0.79
C ARG A 452 -12.43 11.79 0.61
N SER A 453 -13.22 11.22 1.51
CA SER A 453 -12.82 10.88 2.89
C SER A 453 -11.90 9.66 3.03
N GLY A 454 -11.27 9.20 1.95
CA GLY A 454 -10.26 8.14 2.01
C GLY A 454 -10.81 6.72 2.11
N LEU A 455 -12.11 6.51 1.88
CA LEU A 455 -12.78 5.21 1.94
C LEU A 455 -12.97 4.58 0.56
N GLY A 456 -12.96 3.24 0.49
CA GLY A 456 -13.23 2.51 -0.76
C GLY A 456 -12.21 2.77 -1.87
N LEU A 457 -10.97 3.13 -1.52
CA LEU A 457 -9.91 3.45 -2.49
C LEU A 457 -9.02 2.27 -2.86
N ASP A 458 -9.05 1.18 -2.09
CA ASP A 458 -8.12 0.07 -2.23
C ASP A 458 -8.21 -0.61 -3.63
N SER A 459 -9.40 -0.64 -4.25
CA SER A 459 -9.60 -1.20 -5.59
C SER A 459 -9.10 -0.28 -6.73
N VAL A 460 -8.94 1.01 -6.44
CA VAL A 460 -8.52 2.05 -7.38
C VAL A 460 -7.02 2.33 -7.28
N ILE A 461 -6.47 2.32 -6.06
CA ILE A 461 -5.03 2.50 -5.79
C ILE A 461 -4.19 1.29 -6.27
N GLY A 462 -4.84 0.25 -6.81
CA GLY A 462 -4.19 -0.91 -7.40
C GLY A 462 -3.70 -1.93 -6.36
N ASP A 463 -4.11 -1.77 -5.10
CA ASP A 463 -3.71 -2.57 -3.95
C ASP A 463 -4.51 -3.89 -3.81
N ILE A 464 -5.68 -4.02 -4.45
CA ILE A 464 -6.51 -5.22 -4.27
C ILE A 464 -6.33 -6.21 -5.42
N ASN A 465 -5.44 -7.17 -5.16
CA ASN A 465 -5.88 -8.57 -5.15
C ASN A 465 -5.94 -9.00 -3.68
N ARG A 466 -7.10 -8.86 -3.02
CA ARG A 466 -7.28 -9.27 -1.60
C ARG A 466 -6.91 -10.73 -1.35
N PHE A 467 -7.07 -11.56 -2.38
CA PHE A 467 -6.70 -12.98 -2.42
C PHE A 467 -5.34 -13.24 -3.10
N GLY A 468 -4.55 -12.18 -3.35
CA GLY A 468 -3.24 -12.24 -4.01
C GLY A 468 -2.16 -11.42 -3.30
N MET A 469 -1.00 -11.25 -3.93
CA MET A 469 0.15 -10.54 -3.33
C MET A 469 0.24 -9.09 -3.81
N GLY A 470 0.48 -8.14 -2.89
CA GLY A 470 0.57 -6.69 -3.15
C GLY A 470 1.90 -6.18 -3.73
N THR A 471 2.82 -7.04 -4.15
CA THR A 471 4.15 -6.66 -4.67
C THR A 471 4.40 -7.25 -6.06
N LEU A 472 3.54 -6.90 -7.02
CA LEU A 472 3.60 -7.40 -8.39
C LEU A 472 3.98 -6.27 -9.35
N ALA A 473 4.94 -6.53 -10.23
CA ALA A 473 5.31 -5.58 -11.27
C ALA A 473 4.10 -5.28 -12.20
N PRO A 474 3.99 -4.05 -12.74
CA PRO A 474 3.02 -3.74 -13.79
C PRO A 474 3.21 -4.67 -14.98
N SER A 475 2.15 -5.35 -15.42
CA SER A 475 2.17 -6.18 -16.61
C SER A 475 0.78 -6.34 -17.21
N LYS A 476 0.70 -6.85 -18.44
CA LYS A 476 -0.58 -7.17 -19.08
C LYS A 476 -1.37 -8.23 -18.30
N ALA A 477 -0.69 -9.13 -17.60
CA ALA A 477 -1.35 -10.13 -16.75
C ALA A 477 -2.05 -9.49 -15.54
N ARG A 478 -1.56 -8.34 -15.04
CA ARG A 478 -2.18 -7.58 -13.94
C ARG A 478 -3.47 -6.94 -14.41
N VAL A 479 -3.46 -6.37 -15.62
CA VAL A 479 -4.67 -5.82 -16.26
C VAL A 479 -5.74 -6.91 -16.41
N LEU A 480 -5.35 -8.09 -16.90
CA LEU A 480 -6.26 -9.24 -17.04
C LEU A 480 -6.81 -9.72 -15.69
N SER A 481 -5.96 -9.89 -14.69
CA SER A 481 -6.36 -10.24 -13.32
C SER A 481 -7.37 -9.22 -12.75
N ASN A 482 -7.10 -7.93 -12.87
CA ASN A 482 -8.00 -6.87 -12.44
C ASN A 482 -9.34 -6.91 -13.21
N ALA A 483 -9.30 -7.18 -14.51
CA ALA A 483 -10.51 -7.32 -15.32
C ALA A 483 -11.39 -8.49 -14.85
N VAL A 484 -10.80 -9.66 -14.56
CA VAL A 484 -11.55 -10.80 -14.01
C VAL A 484 -12.13 -10.46 -12.63
N MET A 485 -11.36 -9.79 -11.75
CA MET A 485 -11.83 -9.44 -10.40
C MET A 485 -12.99 -8.42 -10.42
N ARG A 486 -12.98 -7.52 -11.41
CA ARG A 486 -14.11 -6.62 -11.65
C ARG A 486 -15.31 -7.38 -12.24
N ALA A 487 -15.08 -8.23 -13.24
CA ALA A 487 -16.12 -9.01 -13.89
C ALA A 487 -16.80 -10.02 -12.96
N SER A 488 -16.10 -10.53 -11.94
CA SER A 488 -16.68 -11.40 -10.91
C SER A 488 -17.59 -10.67 -9.92
N GLY A 489 -17.52 -9.34 -9.87
CA GLY A 489 -18.24 -8.50 -8.89
C GLY A 489 -17.53 -8.36 -7.54
N LEU A 490 -16.38 -9.02 -7.33
CA LEU A 490 -15.69 -9.05 -6.05
C LEU A 490 -15.25 -7.66 -5.55
N ASN A 491 -14.71 -6.82 -6.47
CA ASN A 491 -14.29 -5.48 -6.11
C ASN A 491 -15.48 -4.62 -5.66
N TYR A 492 -16.62 -4.75 -6.36
CA TYR A 492 -17.83 -4.02 -6.00
C TYR A 492 -18.37 -4.42 -4.62
N TRP A 493 -18.38 -5.73 -4.37
CA TRP A 493 -18.76 -6.28 -3.06
C TRP A 493 -17.86 -5.77 -1.94
N THR A 494 -16.54 -5.87 -2.12
CA THR A 494 -15.56 -5.44 -1.12
C THR A 494 -15.65 -3.95 -0.87
N ASP A 495 -15.69 -3.12 -1.93
CA ASP A 495 -15.74 -1.66 -1.82
C ASP A 495 -17.04 -1.19 -1.14
N ALA A 496 -18.19 -1.78 -1.46
CA ALA A 496 -19.47 -1.42 -0.85
C ALA A 496 -19.47 -1.71 0.67
N HIS A 497 -19.00 -2.88 1.08
CA HIS A 497 -18.91 -3.24 2.50
C HIS A 497 -17.90 -2.36 3.24
N LYS A 498 -16.71 -2.13 2.67
CA LYS A 498 -15.69 -1.27 3.27
C LYS A 498 -16.16 0.18 3.39
N THR A 499 -16.81 0.70 2.36
CA THR A 499 -17.40 2.04 2.36
C THR A 499 -18.51 2.15 3.39
N GLY A 500 -19.42 1.16 3.45
CA GLY A 500 -20.51 1.12 4.40
C GLY A 500 -20.02 1.11 5.85
N PHE A 501 -19.06 0.22 6.16
CA PHE A 501 -18.46 0.13 7.49
C PHE A 501 -17.68 1.39 7.87
N GLY A 502 -16.81 1.86 6.96
CA GLY A 502 -15.99 3.05 7.20
C GLY A 502 -16.79 4.32 7.41
N THR A 503 -17.86 4.51 6.63
CA THR A 503 -18.79 5.64 6.78
C THR A 503 -19.47 5.59 8.14
N THR A 504 -19.96 4.41 8.52
CA THR A 504 -20.65 4.22 9.80
C THR A 504 -19.73 4.47 10.99
N MET A 505 -18.46 4.04 10.90
CA MET A 505 -17.44 4.37 11.90
C MET A 505 -17.17 5.87 12.00
N MET A 506 -17.04 6.58 10.87
CA MET A 506 -16.85 8.04 10.86
C MET A 506 -18.05 8.77 11.49
N SER A 507 -19.28 8.34 11.18
CA SER A 507 -20.49 8.88 11.80
C SER A 507 -20.51 8.59 13.31
N ALA A 508 -20.15 7.37 13.73
CA ALA A 508 -20.14 6.98 15.13
C ALA A 508 -19.11 7.79 15.92
N TYR A 509 -17.90 7.98 15.39
CA TYR A 509 -16.89 8.83 16.04
C TYR A 509 -17.31 10.29 16.11
N GLY A 510 -17.95 10.83 15.07
CA GLY A 510 -18.50 12.17 15.17
C GLY A 510 -19.61 12.27 16.23
N HIS A 511 -20.48 11.27 16.34
CA HIS A 511 -21.47 11.22 17.41
C HIS A 511 -20.79 11.21 18.79
N LEU A 512 -19.77 10.37 19.01
CA LEU A 512 -19.06 10.31 20.29
C LEU A 512 -18.38 11.64 20.64
N VAL A 513 -17.71 12.28 19.68
CA VAL A 513 -17.02 13.56 19.85
C VAL A 513 -18.01 14.72 20.12
N LYS A 514 -19.23 14.63 19.58
CA LYS A 514 -20.32 15.58 19.85
C LYS A 514 -20.92 15.38 21.24
N THR A 515 -21.05 14.13 21.68
CA THR A 515 -21.70 13.76 22.95
C THR A 515 -20.78 13.87 24.15
N PHE A 516 -19.52 13.45 24.03
CA PHE A 516 -18.56 13.40 25.15
C PHE A 516 -17.50 14.49 25.03
N ASP A 517 -17.40 15.30 26.07
CA ASP A 517 -16.45 16.40 26.14
C ASP A 517 -14.99 15.93 26.30
N ARG A 518 -14.78 14.78 26.94
CA ARG A 518 -13.48 14.17 27.19
C ARG A 518 -13.49 12.68 26.87
N MET A 519 -12.32 12.17 26.46
CA MET A 519 -12.16 10.77 26.05
C MET A 519 -12.22 9.78 27.22
N ASP A 520 -11.88 10.22 28.44
CA ASP A 520 -11.93 9.39 29.65
C ASP A 520 -13.36 9.06 30.11
N LYS A 521 -14.36 9.83 29.64
CA LYS A 521 -15.78 9.55 29.87
C LYS A 521 -16.35 8.45 28.97
N LEU A 522 -15.61 8.01 27.96
CA LEU A 522 -16.02 6.89 27.11
C LEU A 522 -16.05 5.60 27.94
N ASP A 523 -17.18 4.90 27.90
CA ASP A 523 -17.33 3.62 28.58
C ASP A 523 -16.18 2.65 28.19
N PRO A 524 -15.42 2.10 29.15
CA PRO A 524 -14.27 1.23 28.87
C PRO A 524 -14.62 -0.07 28.14
N GLN A 525 -15.86 -0.53 28.25
CA GLN A 525 -16.34 -1.77 27.65
C GLN A 525 -16.91 -1.52 26.24
N ASP A 526 -17.83 -0.57 26.11
CA ASP A 526 -18.51 -0.28 24.84
C ASP A 526 -17.61 0.46 23.84
N HIS A 527 -16.66 1.27 24.34
CA HIS A 527 -15.78 2.09 23.52
C HIS A 527 -14.31 1.71 23.66
N LYS A 528 -14.04 0.47 24.07
CA LYS A 528 -12.68 -0.07 24.27
C LYS A 528 -11.76 0.23 23.09
N ILE A 529 -12.25 -0.02 21.89
CA ILE A 529 -11.47 0.18 20.66
C ILE A 529 -11.25 1.66 20.41
N ALA A 530 -12.29 2.49 20.44
CA ALA A 530 -12.18 3.94 20.21
C ALA A 530 -11.16 4.61 21.14
N ARG A 531 -11.11 4.18 22.42
CA ARG A 531 -10.14 4.67 23.43
C ARG A 531 -8.68 4.37 23.11
N THR A 532 -8.41 3.44 22.19
CA THR A 532 -7.06 3.08 21.73
C THR A 532 -6.67 3.79 20.43
N LYS A 533 -7.54 4.64 19.87
CA LYS A 533 -7.32 5.24 18.55
C LYS A 533 -6.92 6.71 18.59
N ALA A 534 -7.10 7.36 19.73
CA ALA A 534 -6.76 8.75 19.96
C ALA A 534 -6.22 8.94 21.38
N ASP A 535 -5.48 10.04 21.57
CA ASP A 535 -5.22 10.62 22.89
C ASP A 535 -6.18 11.81 23.13
N GLN A 536 -6.16 12.36 24.33
CA GLN A 536 -7.04 13.49 24.67
C GLN A 536 -6.79 14.71 23.76
N LYS A 537 -5.53 14.96 23.36
CA LYS A 537 -5.19 16.07 22.45
C LYS A 537 -5.82 15.88 21.07
N THR A 538 -5.79 14.66 20.55
CA THR A 538 -6.43 14.30 19.29
C THR A 538 -7.95 14.44 19.40
N TRP A 539 -8.53 13.98 20.52
CA TRP A 539 -9.96 14.13 20.80
C TRP A 539 -10.41 15.59 20.77
N ASP A 540 -9.65 16.47 21.43
CA ASP A 540 -9.95 17.91 21.49
C ASP A 540 -9.91 18.53 20.09
N ILE A 541 -8.97 18.13 19.22
CA ILE A 541 -8.92 18.57 17.82
C ILE A 541 -10.13 18.04 17.03
N TRP A 542 -10.53 16.77 17.24
CA TRP A 542 -11.72 16.23 16.60
C TRP A 542 -12.99 17.01 16.98
N ARG A 543 -13.09 17.49 18.22
CA ARG A 543 -14.22 18.32 18.68
C ARG A 543 -14.26 19.70 18.02
N MET A 544 -13.12 20.22 17.55
CA MET A 544 -13.05 21.49 16.83
C MET A 544 -13.49 21.37 15.36
N ALA A 545 -13.60 20.14 14.83
CA ALA A 545 -13.99 19.89 13.46
C ALA A 545 -15.49 20.14 13.26
N GLU A 546 -15.84 20.87 12.21
CA GLU A 546 -17.23 21.06 11.80
C GLU A 546 -17.74 19.77 11.14
N GLN A 547 -18.66 19.08 11.79
CA GLN A 547 -19.20 17.81 11.32
C GLN A 547 -20.09 18.01 10.09
N GLU A 548 -20.03 17.07 9.15
CA GLU A 548 -20.82 17.10 7.92
C GLU A 548 -22.11 16.26 8.06
N ASP A 549 -23.14 16.59 7.28
CA ASP A 549 -24.33 15.75 7.11
C ASP A 549 -24.33 15.14 5.70
N TRP A 550 -24.33 13.80 5.64
CA TRP A 550 -24.33 13.04 4.39
C TRP A 550 -25.69 12.38 4.09
N GLY A 551 -26.72 12.68 4.91
CA GLY A 551 -28.05 12.10 4.84
C GLY A 551 -28.10 10.61 5.20
N GLY A 552 -29.31 10.06 5.29
CA GLY A 552 -29.53 8.63 5.55
C GLY A 552 -29.05 8.16 6.93
N GLY A 553 -29.14 9.03 7.94
CA GLY A 553 -28.70 8.77 9.32
C GLY A 553 -27.23 9.10 9.60
N ASN A 554 -26.53 9.73 8.65
CA ASN A 554 -25.13 10.17 8.79
C ASN A 554 -25.05 11.69 9.03
N ASP A 555 -25.65 12.17 10.12
CA ASP A 555 -25.81 13.60 10.44
C ASP A 555 -24.64 14.18 11.27
N THR A 556 -23.76 13.32 11.79
CA THR A 556 -22.59 13.70 12.60
C THR A 556 -21.30 13.16 11.99
N MET A 557 -21.02 13.44 10.73
CA MET A 557 -19.82 12.90 10.07
C MET A 557 -18.56 13.63 10.51
N LEU A 558 -17.69 12.92 11.21
CA LEU A 558 -16.30 13.34 11.44
C LEU A 558 -15.42 12.76 10.33
N THR A 559 -14.93 13.62 9.44
CA THR A 559 -14.20 13.23 8.23
C THR A 559 -12.77 13.76 8.24
N PRO A 560 -11.85 13.17 7.44
CA PRO A 560 -10.53 13.75 7.23
C PRO A 560 -10.59 15.21 6.76
N GLU A 561 -11.54 15.52 5.88
CA GLU A 561 -11.76 16.86 5.36
C GLU A 561 -12.21 17.84 6.45
N SER A 562 -13.10 17.44 7.36
CA SER A 562 -13.57 18.33 8.42
C SER A 562 -12.45 18.67 9.40
N ILE A 563 -11.58 17.71 9.73
CA ILE A 563 -10.39 17.95 10.56
C ILE A 563 -9.39 18.87 9.85
N MET A 564 -9.09 18.60 8.58
CA MET A 564 -8.07 19.39 7.86
C MET A 564 -8.52 20.83 7.59
N ARG A 565 -9.84 21.08 7.56
CA ARG A 565 -10.45 22.40 7.35
C ARG A 565 -10.45 23.30 8.59
N ILE A 566 -10.18 22.76 9.78
CA ILE A 566 -10.08 23.57 11.00
C ILE A 566 -9.06 24.70 10.76
N ASP A 567 -9.44 25.94 11.07
CA ASP A 567 -8.55 27.09 10.93
C ASP A 567 -7.31 26.92 11.81
N ASN A 568 -6.13 27.20 11.25
CA ASN A 568 -4.86 27.10 11.97
C ASN A 568 -4.81 28.07 13.18
N SER A 569 -5.50 29.21 13.12
CA SER A 569 -5.60 30.18 14.22
C SER A 569 -6.19 29.54 15.47
N LYS A 570 -7.29 28.78 15.35
CA LYS A 570 -7.94 28.09 16.47
C LYS A 570 -6.99 27.15 17.23
N LEU A 571 -6.12 26.45 16.51
CA LEU A 571 -5.11 25.59 17.14
C LEU A 571 -3.94 26.40 17.71
N ALA A 572 -3.54 27.49 17.06
CA ALA A 572 -2.50 28.38 17.58
C ALA A 572 -2.92 29.03 18.91
N ASP A 573 -4.18 29.47 19.02
CA ASP A 573 -4.76 30.12 20.20
C ASP A 573 -4.75 29.21 21.44
N VAL A 574 -4.91 27.90 21.23
CA VAL A 574 -4.82 26.88 22.31
C VAL A 574 -3.40 26.31 22.49
N GLY A 575 -2.39 26.91 21.84
CA GLY A 575 -0.97 26.67 22.12
C GLY A 575 -0.24 25.69 21.19
N TYR A 576 -0.84 25.25 20.06
CA TYR A 576 -0.13 24.41 19.10
C TYR A 576 0.86 25.25 18.27
N LYS A 577 2.16 24.96 18.41
CA LYS A 577 3.23 25.60 17.62
C LYS A 577 3.27 25.16 16.14
N ASP A 578 2.70 23.99 15.84
CA ASP A 578 2.53 23.46 14.48
C ASP A 578 1.06 23.03 14.27
N PRO A 579 0.15 24.00 14.00
CA PRO A 579 -1.26 23.73 13.77
C PRO A 579 -1.52 22.73 12.64
N GLU A 580 -0.83 22.87 11.50
CA GLU A 580 -1.03 22.01 10.33
C GLU A 580 -0.62 20.56 10.63
N GLY A 581 0.52 20.35 11.31
CA GLY A 581 0.92 19.02 11.75
C GLY A 581 0.03 18.44 12.84
N ALA A 582 -0.55 19.25 13.72
CA ALA A 582 -1.51 18.79 14.72
C ALA A 582 -2.81 18.28 14.07
N LYS A 583 -3.38 19.03 13.12
CA LYS A 583 -4.54 18.58 12.31
C LYS A 583 -4.22 17.31 11.52
N LEU A 584 -3.05 17.27 10.89
CA LEU A 584 -2.62 16.10 10.12
C LEU A 584 -2.54 14.84 11.00
N ARG A 585 -1.93 14.94 12.18
CA ARG A 585 -1.86 13.80 13.13
C ARG A 585 -3.25 13.38 13.60
N ALA A 586 -4.13 14.33 13.91
CA ALA A 586 -5.51 14.03 14.30
C ALA A 586 -6.30 13.36 13.16
N MET A 587 -6.10 13.80 11.91
CA MET A 587 -6.68 13.17 10.73
C MET A 587 -6.15 11.75 10.52
N GLN A 588 -4.84 11.54 10.64
CA GLN A 588 -4.21 10.22 10.55
C GLN A 588 -4.72 9.26 11.64
N SER A 589 -4.94 9.74 12.86
CA SER A 589 -5.53 8.94 13.93
C SER A 589 -6.96 8.50 13.58
N LEU A 590 -7.78 9.42 13.06
CA LEU A 590 -9.16 9.12 12.65
C LEU A 590 -9.19 8.10 11.52
N LEU A 591 -8.56 8.44 10.39
CA LEU A 591 -8.62 7.64 9.18
C LEU A 591 -7.88 6.31 9.37
N GLY A 592 -6.79 6.30 10.13
CA GLY A 592 -6.06 5.10 10.50
C GLY A 592 -6.95 4.13 11.27
N ALA A 593 -7.67 4.64 12.29
CA ALA A 593 -8.63 3.84 13.04
C ALA A 593 -9.74 3.26 12.17
N VAL A 594 -10.30 4.07 11.27
CA VAL A 594 -11.35 3.63 10.35
C VAL A 594 -10.84 2.57 9.39
N ILE A 595 -9.68 2.76 8.76
CA ILE A 595 -9.07 1.79 7.83
C ILE A 595 -8.75 0.48 8.56
N GLU A 596 -8.13 0.55 9.75
CA GLU A 596 -7.76 -0.62 10.53
C GLU A 596 -8.96 -1.50 10.87
N GLU A 597 -10.03 -0.91 11.41
CA GLU A 597 -11.23 -1.67 11.79
C GLU A 597 -12.03 -2.14 10.57
N THR A 598 -12.04 -1.35 9.49
CA THR A 598 -12.64 -1.75 8.21
C THR A 598 -11.91 -2.96 7.62
N ASP A 599 -10.58 -3.00 7.72
CA ASP A 599 -9.73 -4.11 7.27
C ASP A 599 -9.77 -5.33 8.20
N LEU A 600 -10.45 -5.25 9.36
CA LEU A 600 -10.88 -6.40 10.15
C LEU A 600 -12.28 -6.86 9.72
N ALA A 601 -13.22 -5.92 9.58
CA ALA A 601 -14.61 -6.19 9.21
C ALA A 601 -14.71 -6.87 7.84
N VAL A 602 -13.94 -6.38 6.87
CA VAL A 602 -13.76 -6.94 5.52
C VAL A 602 -12.28 -7.27 5.37
N THR A 603 -11.90 -8.45 5.85
CA THR A 603 -10.49 -8.79 6.12
C THR A 603 -9.57 -8.64 4.90
N THR A 604 -8.70 -7.63 4.87
CA THR A 604 -7.63 -7.50 3.87
C THR A 604 -6.25 -7.62 4.51
N PRO A 605 -5.30 -8.36 3.93
CA PRO A 605 -3.94 -8.46 4.48
C PRO A 605 -3.25 -7.08 4.59
N GLY A 606 -2.79 -6.70 5.78
CA GLY A 606 -1.99 -5.49 6.00
C GLY A 606 -0.50 -5.71 5.71
N MET A 607 0.35 -4.68 5.86
CA MET A 607 1.79 -4.80 5.59
C MET A 607 2.45 -5.88 6.46
N ARG A 608 2.01 -6.05 7.71
CA ARG A 608 2.51 -7.13 8.58
C ARG A 608 2.16 -8.52 8.04
N ASP A 609 0.92 -8.71 7.58
CA ASP A 609 0.47 -10.00 7.04
C ASP A 609 1.19 -10.31 5.74
N GLN A 610 1.32 -9.31 4.85
CA GLN A 610 2.05 -9.44 3.60
C GLN A 610 3.54 -9.75 3.83
N TYR A 611 4.18 -9.16 4.84
CA TYR A 611 5.55 -9.50 5.23
C TYR A 611 5.68 -10.97 5.66
N ARG A 612 4.79 -11.45 6.55
CA ARG A 612 4.79 -12.84 7.05
C ARG A 612 4.59 -13.85 5.92
N VAL A 613 3.68 -13.54 4.99
CA VAL A 613 3.22 -14.45 3.95
C VAL A 613 4.12 -14.42 2.71
N SER A 614 4.64 -13.27 2.32
CA SER A 614 5.38 -13.12 1.05
C SER A 614 6.62 -12.24 1.11
N GLY A 615 6.59 -11.16 1.88
CA GLY A 615 7.65 -10.13 1.88
C GLY A 615 8.99 -10.61 2.44
N ARG A 616 9.00 -11.66 3.27
CA ARG A 616 10.22 -12.28 3.80
C ARG A 616 10.94 -13.20 2.80
N PHE A 617 10.27 -13.60 1.72
CA PHE A 617 10.83 -14.53 0.73
C PHE A 617 11.46 -13.74 -0.42
N GLN A 618 12.71 -14.06 -0.75
CA GLN A 618 13.47 -13.34 -1.77
C GLN A 618 12.87 -13.57 -3.16
N ARG A 619 12.61 -12.48 -3.90
CA ARG A 619 12.07 -12.54 -5.26
C ARG A 619 13.17 -12.95 -6.25
N GLY A 620 12.83 -13.75 -7.25
CA GLY A 620 13.75 -14.22 -8.29
C GLY A 620 14.69 -15.35 -7.88
N THR A 621 14.50 -15.97 -6.71
CA THR A 621 15.16 -17.23 -6.33
C THR A 621 14.17 -18.38 -6.41
N VAL A 622 14.63 -19.60 -6.71
CA VAL A 622 13.75 -20.78 -6.84
C VAL A 622 12.94 -21.02 -5.55
N THR A 623 13.63 -21.04 -4.40
CA THR A 623 13.00 -21.26 -3.10
C THR A 623 12.05 -20.13 -2.71
N GLY A 624 12.40 -18.88 -3.03
CA GLY A 624 11.58 -17.72 -2.73
C GLY A 624 10.33 -17.62 -3.60
N GLU A 625 10.44 -17.84 -4.92
CA GLU A 625 9.28 -17.84 -5.82
C GLU A 625 8.33 -19.01 -5.55
N LEU A 626 8.87 -20.18 -5.16
CA LEU A 626 8.06 -21.30 -4.71
C LEU A 626 7.25 -20.94 -3.46
N ALA A 627 7.91 -20.44 -2.42
CA ALA A 627 7.26 -20.07 -1.16
C ALA A 627 6.18 -18.99 -1.40
N ARG A 628 6.47 -18.01 -2.25
CA ARG A 628 5.51 -16.95 -2.64
C ARG A 628 4.30 -17.51 -3.42
N SER A 629 4.51 -18.54 -4.25
CA SER A 629 3.43 -19.17 -5.03
C SER A 629 2.47 -19.97 -4.16
N VAL A 630 3.00 -20.76 -3.22
CA VAL A 630 2.20 -21.48 -2.21
C VAL A 630 1.39 -20.50 -1.35
N MET A 631 2.01 -19.39 -1.00
CA MET A 631 1.41 -18.37 -0.15
C MET A 631 0.36 -17.51 -0.85
N LEU A 632 0.24 -17.60 -2.18
CA LEU A 632 -0.68 -16.80 -2.99
C LEU A 632 -2.12 -16.94 -2.49
N PHE A 633 -2.65 -18.17 -2.49
CA PHE A 633 -4.04 -18.46 -2.09
C PHE A 633 -4.22 -18.64 -0.58
N LYS A 634 -3.12 -18.79 0.18
CA LYS A 634 -3.13 -18.91 1.64
C LYS A 634 -3.02 -17.56 2.36
N SER A 635 -2.66 -16.50 1.65
CA SER A 635 -2.48 -15.15 2.20
C SER A 635 -3.69 -14.64 2.98
N PHE A 636 -4.88 -14.72 2.36
CA PHE A 636 -6.14 -14.28 2.95
C PHE A 636 -6.53 -15.07 4.23
N PRO A 637 -6.66 -16.41 4.22
CA PRO A 637 -7.07 -17.15 5.41
C PRO A 637 -6.04 -17.01 6.55
N ILE A 638 -4.74 -16.92 6.23
CA ILE A 638 -3.71 -16.66 7.25
C ILE A 638 -3.89 -15.28 7.90
N ALA A 639 -4.10 -14.24 7.09
CA ALA A 639 -4.34 -12.88 7.59
C ALA A 639 -5.64 -12.81 8.43
N PHE A 640 -6.70 -13.45 7.97
CA PHE A 640 -7.97 -13.59 8.68
C PHE A 640 -7.77 -14.17 10.09
N CYS A 641 -7.12 -15.33 10.16
CA CYS A 641 -6.84 -15.99 11.43
C CYS A 641 -6.00 -15.13 12.36
N PHE A 642 -4.92 -14.52 11.88
CA PHE A 642 -4.06 -13.69 12.72
C PHE A 642 -4.78 -12.46 13.26
N LYS A 643 -5.53 -11.74 12.42
CA LYS A 643 -6.25 -10.54 12.84
C LYS A 643 -7.36 -10.84 13.83
N HIS A 644 -8.23 -11.82 13.51
CA HIS A 644 -9.33 -12.15 14.40
C HIS A 644 -8.84 -12.81 15.69
N TRP A 645 -7.73 -13.56 15.68
CA TRP A 645 -7.09 -14.05 16.90
C TRP A 645 -6.52 -12.93 17.76
N ALA A 646 -5.78 -11.99 17.14
CA ALA A 646 -5.24 -10.84 17.86
C ALA A 646 -6.37 -10.05 18.55
N ARG A 647 -7.47 -9.79 17.82
CA ARG A 647 -8.67 -9.14 18.37
C ARG A 647 -9.38 -9.97 19.44
N ALA A 648 -9.56 -11.28 19.24
CA ALA A 648 -10.14 -12.16 20.25
C ALA A 648 -9.33 -12.12 21.54
N SER A 649 -8.00 -12.17 21.43
CA SER A 649 -7.08 -12.12 22.57
C SER A 649 -7.05 -10.79 23.33
N ALA A 650 -7.72 -9.77 22.78
CA ALA A 650 -7.92 -8.46 23.38
C ALA A 650 -9.28 -8.35 24.11
N MET A 651 -10.16 -9.34 23.96
CA MET A 651 -11.43 -9.38 24.68
C MET A 651 -11.22 -9.69 26.16
N ASP A 652 -12.12 -9.22 27.02
CA ASP A 652 -11.95 -9.31 28.47
C ASP A 652 -12.18 -10.72 29.00
N GLY A 653 -11.11 -11.29 29.59
CA GLY A 653 -11.11 -12.62 30.18
C GLY A 653 -11.30 -13.76 29.18
N ARG A 654 -11.21 -15.01 29.68
CA ARG A 654 -11.37 -16.22 28.86
C ARG A 654 -12.77 -16.31 28.24
N LEU A 655 -13.79 -15.82 28.96
CA LEU A 655 -15.17 -15.79 28.47
C LEU A 655 -15.35 -14.81 27.30
N GLY A 656 -14.71 -13.63 27.34
CA GLY A 656 -14.75 -12.68 26.23
C GLY A 656 -14.11 -13.25 24.96
N VAL A 657 -12.94 -13.89 25.11
CA VAL A 657 -12.25 -14.61 24.02
C VAL A 657 -13.17 -15.69 23.43
N ALA A 658 -13.77 -16.52 24.29
CA ALA A 658 -14.66 -17.60 23.87
C ALA A 658 -15.92 -17.08 23.17
N LYS A 659 -16.56 -16.03 23.70
CA LYS A 659 -17.73 -15.39 23.08
C LYS A 659 -17.41 -14.84 21.69
N TYR A 660 -16.29 -14.14 21.55
CA TYR A 660 -15.85 -13.60 20.25
C TYR A 660 -15.58 -14.73 19.24
N MET A 661 -14.78 -15.73 19.63
CA MET A 661 -14.43 -16.84 18.73
C MET A 661 -15.65 -17.68 18.36
N THR A 662 -16.55 -17.95 19.31
CA THR A 662 -17.80 -18.68 19.04
C THR A 662 -18.69 -17.90 18.08
N SER A 663 -18.86 -16.59 18.32
CA SER A 663 -19.64 -15.74 17.41
C SER A 663 -19.03 -15.70 16.02
N LEU A 664 -17.69 -15.63 15.91
CA LEU A 664 -16.99 -15.69 14.64
C LEU A 664 -17.28 -17.01 13.93
N ILE A 665 -17.00 -18.15 14.59
CA ILE A 665 -17.21 -19.51 14.05
C ILE A 665 -18.64 -19.69 13.55
N VAL A 666 -19.63 -19.41 14.39
CA VAL A 666 -21.03 -19.63 14.03
C VAL A 666 -21.41 -18.74 12.85
N SER A 667 -21.05 -17.46 12.88
CA SER A 667 -21.39 -16.53 11.79
C SER A 667 -20.72 -16.89 10.46
N THR A 668 -19.44 -17.25 10.47
CA THR A 668 -18.71 -17.60 9.25
C THR A 668 -19.08 -18.98 8.74
N THR A 669 -19.47 -19.92 9.60
CA THR A 669 -19.96 -21.24 9.19
C THR A 669 -21.32 -21.13 8.53
N LEU A 670 -22.27 -20.37 9.10
CA LEU A 670 -23.59 -20.17 8.50
C LEU A 670 -23.49 -19.48 7.13
N LEU A 671 -22.64 -18.45 7.02
CA LEU A 671 -22.41 -17.78 5.74
C LEU A 671 -21.54 -18.61 4.79
N GLY A 672 -20.68 -19.47 5.34
CA GLY A 672 -19.92 -20.48 4.61
C GLY A 672 -20.82 -21.55 4.01
N ALA A 673 -21.88 -21.95 4.71
CA ALA A 673 -22.92 -22.85 4.20
C ALA A 673 -23.65 -22.21 3.02
N LEU A 674 -24.05 -20.94 3.14
CA LEU A 674 -24.66 -20.20 2.03
C LEU A 674 -23.70 -20.05 0.84
N ALA A 675 -22.43 -19.73 1.08
CA ALA A 675 -21.40 -19.67 0.05
C ALA A 675 -21.17 -21.02 -0.63
N TYR A 676 -21.17 -22.11 0.14
CA TYR A 676 -21.01 -23.47 -0.35
C TYR A 676 -22.20 -23.88 -1.23
N GLN A 677 -23.44 -23.65 -0.77
CA GLN A 677 -24.65 -23.90 -1.58
C GLN A 677 -24.66 -23.08 -2.87
N ALA A 678 -24.32 -21.78 -2.80
CA ALA A 678 -24.23 -20.94 -3.99
C ALA A 678 -23.18 -21.46 -4.99
N LYS A 679 -22.06 -22.02 -4.50
CA LYS A 679 -21.05 -22.66 -5.35
C LYS A 679 -21.55 -23.96 -5.95
N GLN A 680 -22.32 -24.77 -5.22
CA GLN A 680 -22.93 -25.98 -5.77
C GLN A 680 -23.84 -25.62 -6.95
N LEU A 681 -24.71 -24.64 -6.78
CA LEU A 681 -25.57 -24.14 -7.85
C LEU A 681 -24.75 -23.62 -9.05
N ALA A 682 -23.74 -22.78 -8.80
CA ALA A 682 -22.86 -22.25 -9.86
C ALA A 682 -22.06 -23.33 -10.61
N ASN A 683 -21.90 -24.52 -10.01
CA ASN A 683 -21.24 -25.67 -10.64
C ASN A 683 -22.19 -26.57 -11.45
N GLY A 684 -23.51 -26.33 -11.43
CA GLY A 684 -24.52 -27.22 -12.02
C GLY A 684 -25.08 -28.28 -11.05
N ASN A 685 -24.63 -28.25 -9.79
CA ASN A 685 -25.06 -29.20 -8.76
C ASN A 685 -26.31 -28.68 -8.04
N ASN A 686 -27.18 -29.59 -7.60
CA ASN A 686 -28.23 -29.26 -6.65
C ASN A 686 -27.62 -28.82 -5.31
N PRO A 687 -28.39 -28.06 -4.49
CA PRO A 687 -28.01 -27.83 -3.11
C PRO A 687 -27.72 -29.14 -2.39
N ASP A 688 -26.62 -29.17 -1.66
CA ASP A 688 -26.19 -30.32 -0.86
C ASP A 688 -27.08 -30.43 0.39
N ASP A 689 -27.21 -31.63 0.94
CA ASP A 689 -28.08 -31.88 2.08
C ASP A 689 -27.47 -31.32 3.37
N MET A 690 -28.21 -30.41 4.01
CA MET A 690 -27.77 -29.71 5.22
C MET A 690 -27.85 -30.57 6.49
N ASP A 691 -28.49 -31.74 6.43
CA ASP A 691 -28.57 -32.67 7.57
C ASP A 691 -27.25 -33.48 7.73
N ASN A 692 -26.39 -33.48 6.72
CA ASN A 692 -25.12 -34.20 6.75
C ASN A 692 -24.01 -33.41 7.46
N LEU A 693 -23.23 -34.10 8.31
CA LEU A 693 -22.07 -33.49 8.98
C LEU A 693 -21.01 -33.00 7.97
N THR A 694 -20.86 -33.71 6.85
CA THR A 694 -19.94 -33.34 5.77
C THR A 694 -20.29 -31.98 5.18
N PHE A 695 -21.57 -31.63 5.05
CA PHE A 695 -22.02 -30.30 4.62
C PHE A 695 -21.49 -29.22 5.56
N TRP A 696 -21.69 -29.39 6.87
CA TRP A 696 -21.24 -28.41 7.87
C TRP A 696 -19.73 -28.32 7.97
N GLN A 697 -18.99 -29.42 7.71
CA GLN A 697 -17.54 -29.38 7.57
C GLN A 697 -17.10 -28.55 6.35
N GLN A 698 -17.77 -28.70 5.20
CA GLN A 698 -17.51 -27.88 4.01
C GLN A 698 -17.91 -26.43 4.23
N ALA A 699 -19.01 -26.16 4.93
CA ALA A 699 -19.43 -24.83 5.33
C ALA A 699 -18.38 -24.14 6.23
N LEU A 700 -17.82 -24.88 7.19
CA LEU A 700 -16.76 -24.41 8.08
C LEU A 700 -15.45 -24.12 7.31
N LEU A 701 -15.08 -24.99 6.35
CA LEU A 701 -13.96 -24.77 5.42
C LEU A 701 -14.18 -23.49 4.63
N GLN A 702 -15.36 -23.36 4.04
CA GLN A 702 -15.75 -22.26 3.18
C GLN A 702 -15.84 -20.92 3.93
N GLY A 703 -16.22 -20.96 5.21
CA GLY A 703 -16.20 -19.84 6.14
C GLY A 703 -14.80 -19.38 6.56
N GLY A 704 -13.74 -20.07 6.12
CA GLY A 704 -12.34 -19.70 6.37
C GLY A 704 -11.79 -20.18 7.72
N GLY A 705 -12.43 -21.15 8.36
CA GLY A 705 -12.23 -21.40 9.78
C GLY A 705 -11.31 -22.56 10.19
N LEU A 706 -11.08 -23.55 9.33
CA LEU A 706 -10.56 -24.85 9.79
C LEU A 706 -9.11 -24.92 10.30
N GLY A 707 -8.32 -23.85 10.13
CA GLY A 707 -7.01 -23.75 10.76
C GLY A 707 -7.03 -23.44 12.26
N LEU A 708 -8.15 -22.92 12.76
CA LEU A 708 -8.26 -22.39 14.11
C LEU A 708 -8.81 -23.41 15.11
N TYR A 709 -9.64 -24.37 14.72
CA TYR A 709 -10.62 -24.91 15.68
C TYR A 709 -10.18 -26.19 16.41
N GLY A 710 -9.32 -27.03 15.83
CA GLY A 710 -8.89 -28.30 16.44
C GLY A 710 -7.97 -28.12 17.66
N ASP A 711 -7.02 -27.19 17.59
CA ASP A 711 -6.02 -26.94 18.64
C ASP A 711 -6.48 -25.89 19.68
N LEU A 712 -7.51 -25.10 19.38
CA LEU A 712 -7.95 -23.93 20.16
C LEU A 712 -8.88 -24.28 21.31
N LEU A 713 -9.54 -25.44 21.25
CA LEU A 713 -10.25 -26.02 22.39
C LEU A 713 -9.31 -26.74 23.38
N LEU A 714 -8.06 -27.03 22.98
CA LEU A 714 -7.12 -27.89 23.74
C LEU A 714 -5.79 -27.21 24.13
N SER A 715 -5.50 -25.98 23.71
CA SER A 715 -4.19 -25.34 23.93
C SER A 715 -4.14 -24.40 25.14
N ASP A 716 -3.28 -24.73 26.10
CA ASP A 716 -2.90 -23.87 27.23
C ASP A 716 -2.19 -22.56 26.78
N HIS A 717 -2.49 -21.47 27.48
CA HIS A 717 -2.14 -20.08 27.16
C HIS A 717 -0.64 -19.73 27.02
N THR A 718 0.28 -20.68 27.21
CA THR A 718 1.73 -20.44 27.27
C THR A 718 2.51 -20.88 26.03
N ARG A 719 1.90 -21.61 25.08
CA ARG A 719 2.56 -22.01 23.83
C ARG A 719 2.24 -21.01 22.71
N TYR A 720 3.21 -20.16 22.42
CA TYR A 720 3.18 -19.24 21.29
C TYR A 720 3.13 -20.02 19.95
N GLY A 721 1.93 -20.29 19.43
CA GLY A 721 1.58 -20.14 18.00
C GLY A 721 2.13 -21.12 16.94
N SER A 722 2.65 -22.30 17.27
CA SER A 722 3.21 -23.21 16.23
C SER A 722 2.35 -24.41 15.83
N GLY A 723 1.46 -24.95 16.69
CA GLY A 723 0.67 -26.17 16.38
C GLY A 723 -0.44 -25.92 15.35
N ALA A 724 -1.50 -25.22 15.77
CA ALA A 724 -2.64 -24.86 14.94
C ALA A 724 -2.25 -24.16 13.64
N PHE A 725 -1.32 -23.21 13.71
CA PHE A 725 -0.90 -22.42 12.55
C PHE A 725 0.05 -23.15 11.59
N ALA A 726 0.79 -24.19 12.04
CA ALA A 726 1.55 -25.04 11.12
C ALA A 726 0.60 -25.92 10.27
N SER A 727 -0.56 -26.30 10.81
CA SER A 727 -1.56 -27.07 10.06
C SER A 727 -2.15 -26.29 8.87
N LEU A 728 -2.30 -24.96 8.99
CA LEU A 728 -2.68 -24.06 7.89
C LEU A 728 -1.66 -24.06 6.74
N LEU A 729 -0.38 -24.31 7.05
CA LEU A 729 0.66 -24.44 6.04
C LEU A 729 0.55 -25.78 5.29
N GLY A 730 0.10 -26.85 5.95
CA GLY A 730 -0.25 -28.15 5.34
C GLY A 730 0.89 -28.83 4.56
N PRO A 731 0.70 -30.07 4.07
CA PRO A 731 1.65 -30.68 3.14
C PRO A 731 1.57 -29.93 1.81
N VAL A 732 2.51 -29.01 1.60
CA VAL A 732 2.61 -28.12 0.43
C VAL A 732 2.73 -28.91 -0.89
N LEU A 733 3.10 -30.18 -0.84
CA LEU A 733 3.55 -31.01 -1.96
C LEU A 733 2.60 -31.05 -3.17
N GLY A 734 1.27 -31.13 -2.98
CA GLY A 734 0.32 -31.19 -4.11
C GLY A 734 0.18 -29.88 -4.88
N GLU A 735 0.17 -28.74 -4.19
CA GLU A 735 0.16 -27.41 -4.82
C GLU A 735 1.55 -27.07 -5.40
N LEU A 736 2.61 -27.56 -4.76
CA LEU A 736 3.99 -27.50 -5.23
C LEU A 736 4.15 -28.20 -6.57
N ASP A 737 3.56 -29.39 -6.71
CA ASP A 737 3.62 -30.20 -7.92
C ASP A 737 2.89 -29.52 -9.09
N ASP A 738 1.69 -28.96 -8.88
CA ASP A 738 0.98 -28.19 -9.90
C ASP A 738 1.73 -26.92 -10.34
N VAL A 739 2.34 -26.20 -9.39
CA VAL A 739 3.18 -25.02 -9.69
C VAL A 739 4.45 -25.43 -10.43
N ILE A 740 5.12 -26.50 -10.01
CA ILE A 740 6.30 -27.05 -10.68
C ILE A 740 5.96 -27.51 -12.10
N LYS A 741 4.86 -28.24 -12.31
CA LYS A 741 4.39 -28.69 -13.62
C LYS A 741 4.18 -27.53 -14.58
N VAL A 742 3.55 -26.45 -14.11
CA VAL A 742 3.35 -25.24 -14.91
C VAL A 742 4.67 -24.49 -15.14
N LEU A 743 5.55 -24.41 -14.15
CA LEU A 743 6.88 -23.79 -14.29
C LEU A 743 7.80 -24.55 -15.25
N GLN A 744 7.71 -25.88 -15.29
CA GLN A 744 8.52 -26.76 -16.14
C GLN A 744 7.97 -26.89 -17.56
N GLY A 745 6.74 -26.41 -17.83
CA GLY A 745 6.13 -26.45 -19.16
C GLY A 745 5.80 -27.86 -19.67
N VAL A 746 5.81 -28.86 -18.78
CA VAL A 746 5.57 -30.27 -19.13
C VAL A 746 4.36 -30.78 -18.36
N PRO A 747 3.30 -31.26 -19.03
CA PRO A 747 2.25 -32.04 -18.39
C PRO A 747 2.83 -33.43 -18.05
N VAL A 748 3.31 -33.62 -16.82
CA VAL A 748 3.82 -34.92 -16.34
C VAL A 748 2.67 -35.86 -16.00
N ASN A 749 1.91 -36.25 -17.02
CA ASN A 749 1.23 -37.55 -17.06
C ASN A 749 1.80 -38.44 -18.17
N ALA A 750 2.83 -37.96 -18.90
CA ALA A 750 3.57 -38.74 -19.88
C ALA A 750 4.60 -39.71 -19.26
N VAL A 751 4.86 -39.62 -17.95
CA VAL A 751 5.88 -40.42 -17.26
C VAL A 751 5.30 -41.63 -16.51
N ASP A 752 4.00 -41.64 -16.18
CA ASP A 752 3.34 -42.71 -15.41
C ASP A 752 2.54 -43.74 -16.25
N GLY A 753 2.62 -43.69 -17.58
CA GLY A 753 2.12 -44.77 -18.44
C GLY A 753 0.61 -45.06 -18.39
N LYS A 754 -0.25 -44.08 -18.05
CA LYS A 754 -1.72 -44.20 -18.05
C LYS A 754 -2.42 -43.34 -19.13
N PRO A 755 -2.37 -43.75 -20.42
CA PRO A 755 -2.83 -42.94 -21.55
C PRO A 755 -4.34 -42.63 -21.59
N GLN A 756 -5.20 -43.44 -20.94
CA GLN A 756 -6.67 -43.24 -20.98
C GLN A 756 -7.18 -42.06 -20.14
N GLN A 757 -6.37 -41.52 -19.21
CA GLN A 757 -6.74 -40.38 -18.35
C GLN A 757 -6.07 -39.07 -18.76
N THR A 758 -5.04 -39.12 -19.62
CA THR A 758 -4.20 -37.98 -20.00
C THR A 758 -4.99 -36.88 -20.71
N GLY A 759 -5.94 -37.22 -21.60
CA GLY A 759 -6.73 -36.24 -22.36
C GLY A 759 -7.68 -35.41 -21.49
N GLY A 760 -8.46 -36.08 -20.62
CA GLY A 760 -9.39 -35.40 -19.70
C GLY A 760 -8.67 -34.51 -18.66
N ASP A 761 -7.49 -34.95 -18.22
CA ASP A 761 -6.64 -34.16 -17.31
C ASP A 761 -6.02 -32.93 -18.00
N VAL A 762 -5.67 -33.02 -19.28
CA VAL A 762 -5.24 -31.86 -20.08
C VAL A 762 -6.37 -30.83 -20.20
N VAL A 763 -7.60 -31.24 -20.48
CA VAL A 763 -8.74 -30.31 -20.51
C VAL A 763 -9.00 -29.69 -19.13
N LYS A 764 -8.88 -30.48 -18.06
CA LYS A 764 -9.00 -29.99 -16.68
C LYS A 764 -7.94 -28.93 -16.35
N LEU A 765 -6.71 -29.14 -16.82
CA LEU A 765 -5.61 -28.19 -16.69
C LEU A 765 -5.90 -26.90 -17.48
N VAL A 766 -6.30 -27.02 -18.76
CA VAL A 766 -6.66 -25.88 -19.62
C VAL A 766 -7.79 -25.06 -19.01
N LYS A 767 -8.87 -25.71 -18.56
CA LYS A 767 -9.98 -25.08 -17.81
C LYS A 767 -9.49 -24.36 -16.56
N GLY A 768 -8.64 -25.01 -15.78
CA GLY A 768 -8.08 -24.45 -14.55
C GLY A 768 -7.15 -23.26 -14.76
N LEU A 769 -6.69 -23.05 -16.00
CA LEU A 769 -5.81 -21.96 -16.40
C LEU A 769 -6.51 -20.92 -17.28
N MET A 770 -7.76 -21.12 -17.71
CA MET A 770 -8.47 -20.19 -18.59
C MET A 770 -9.03 -19.00 -17.79
N PRO A 771 -8.56 -17.76 -18.01
CA PRO A 771 -9.17 -16.56 -17.44
C PRO A 771 -10.63 -16.42 -17.87
N PHE A 772 -11.48 -15.83 -17.03
CA PHE A 772 -12.94 -15.71 -17.22
C PHE A 772 -13.75 -17.02 -17.30
N GLY A 773 -13.13 -18.18 -17.54
CA GLY A 773 -13.83 -19.47 -17.64
C GLY A 773 -14.48 -19.96 -16.34
N ASN A 774 -14.11 -19.36 -15.19
CA ASN A 774 -14.65 -19.70 -13.87
C ASN A 774 -15.48 -18.56 -13.24
N LEU A 775 -16.02 -17.62 -14.03
CA LEU A 775 -16.95 -16.61 -13.54
C LEU A 775 -18.23 -17.28 -13.02
N TRP A 776 -18.63 -16.98 -11.78
CA TRP A 776 -19.68 -17.75 -11.09
C TRP A 776 -21.03 -17.81 -11.83
N TYR A 777 -21.39 -16.79 -12.62
CA TYR A 777 -22.65 -16.72 -13.36
C TYR A 777 -22.59 -17.36 -14.77
N THR A 778 -21.41 -17.60 -15.33
CA THR A 778 -21.25 -18.29 -16.63
C THR A 778 -20.59 -19.66 -16.51
N LYS A 779 -20.12 -20.02 -15.31
CA LYS A 779 -19.32 -21.23 -15.07
C LYS A 779 -20.06 -22.50 -15.49
N ALA A 780 -21.33 -22.65 -15.11
CA ALA A 780 -22.14 -23.80 -15.52
C ALA A 780 -22.18 -23.90 -17.05
N ILE A 781 -22.62 -22.84 -17.74
CA ILE A 781 -22.70 -22.80 -19.21
C ILE A 781 -21.37 -23.17 -19.87
N THR A 782 -20.27 -22.59 -19.40
CA THR A 782 -18.93 -22.82 -19.96
C THR A 782 -18.47 -24.26 -19.72
N ASN A 783 -18.84 -24.85 -18.58
CA ASN A 783 -18.55 -26.26 -18.30
C ASN A 783 -19.32 -27.17 -19.25
N HIS A 784 -20.64 -27.02 -19.34
CA HIS A 784 -21.48 -27.95 -20.09
C HIS A 784 -21.31 -27.85 -21.61
N LEU A 785 -21.14 -26.65 -22.15
CA LEU A 785 -21.04 -26.44 -23.60
C LEU A 785 -19.64 -26.66 -24.16
N ILE A 786 -18.59 -26.47 -23.35
CA ILE A 786 -17.20 -26.48 -23.84
C ILE A 786 -16.39 -27.56 -23.15
N PHE A 787 -16.19 -27.45 -21.84
CA PHE A 787 -15.19 -28.27 -21.16
C PHE A 787 -15.62 -29.71 -20.96
N ASN A 788 -16.87 -29.96 -20.61
CA ASN A 788 -17.40 -31.31 -20.43
C ASN A 788 -17.37 -32.06 -21.77
N GLN A 789 -17.76 -31.39 -22.86
CA GLN A 789 -17.70 -31.95 -24.22
C GLN A 789 -16.27 -32.26 -24.64
N ALA A 790 -15.33 -31.34 -24.38
CA ALA A 790 -13.92 -31.57 -24.66
C ALA A 790 -13.32 -32.71 -23.80
N GLN A 791 -13.73 -32.83 -22.54
CA GLN A 791 -13.30 -33.92 -21.64
C GLN A 791 -13.81 -35.27 -22.11
N GLU A 792 -15.08 -35.35 -22.51
CA GLU A 792 -15.69 -36.58 -23.01
C GLU A 792 -15.11 -36.99 -24.36
N TRP A 793 -14.85 -36.01 -25.25
CA TRP A 793 -14.22 -36.25 -26.54
C TRP A 793 -12.77 -36.74 -26.42
N LEU A 794 -11.97 -36.16 -25.51
CA LEU A 794 -10.56 -36.53 -25.29
C LEU A 794 -10.37 -37.73 -24.34
N SER A 795 -11.38 -38.09 -23.55
CA SER A 795 -11.39 -39.25 -22.66
C SER A 795 -12.80 -39.82 -22.58
N PRO A 796 -13.20 -40.69 -23.53
CA PRO A 796 -14.53 -41.28 -23.53
C PRO A 796 -14.91 -41.98 -22.20
N GLY A 797 -16.16 -41.80 -21.77
CA GLY A 797 -16.71 -42.23 -20.49
C GLY A 797 -16.21 -41.43 -19.27
N TYR A 798 -15.52 -40.31 -19.46
CA TYR A 798 -14.99 -39.51 -18.35
C TYR A 798 -16.12 -38.89 -17.52
N LEU A 799 -17.13 -38.32 -18.17
CA LEU A 799 -18.25 -37.67 -17.49
C LEU A 799 -19.05 -38.67 -16.67
N GLU A 800 -19.31 -39.87 -17.22
CA GLU A 800 -20.02 -40.93 -16.50
C GLU A 800 -19.24 -41.40 -15.26
N ARG A 801 -17.92 -41.63 -15.39
CA ARG A 801 -17.05 -41.97 -14.25
C ARG A 801 -17.00 -40.86 -13.20
N SER A 802 -16.95 -39.60 -13.65
CA SER A 802 -16.94 -38.43 -12.77
C SER A 802 -18.27 -38.29 -12.03
N GLU A 803 -19.39 -38.48 -12.73
CA GLU A 803 -20.74 -38.42 -12.17
C GLU A 803 -20.97 -39.55 -11.16
N ALA A 804 -20.60 -40.78 -11.50
CA ALA A 804 -20.67 -41.94 -10.61
C ALA A 804 -19.83 -41.71 -9.34
N ARG A 805 -18.60 -41.18 -9.49
CA ARG A 805 -17.74 -40.84 -8.35
C ARG A 805 -18.35 -39.74 -7.49
N ALA A 806 -18.91 -38.69 -8.10
CA ALA A 806 -19.53 -37.59 -7.37
C ALA A 806 -20.78 -38.03 -6.59
N LYS A 807 -21.61 -38.90 -7.20
CA LYS A 807 -22.75 -39.53 -6.53
C LYS A 807 -22.33 -40.46 -5.39
N GLN A 808 -21.29 -41.27 -5.59
CA GLN A 808 -20.81 -42.25 -4.59
C GLN A 808 -20.03 -41.61 -3.42
N GLN A 809 -19.17 -40.62 -3.69
CA GLN A 809 -18.26 -40.05 -2.69
C GLN A 809 -18.80 -38.79 -2.02
N PHE A 810 -19.61 -38.01 -2.73
CA PHE A 810 -20.05 -36.68 -2.28
C PHE A 810 -21.57 -36.52 -2.32
N HIS A 811 -22.34 -37.60 -2.54
CA HIS A 811 -23.80 -37.61 -2.65
C HIS A 811 -24.37 -36.50 -3.55
N THR A 812 -23.59 -36.08 -4.54
CA THR A 812 -23.91 -34.91 -5.35
C THR A 812 -24.96 -35.26 -6.39
N SER A 813 -26.03 -34.49 -6.44
CA SER A 813 -27.03 -34.51 -7.52
C SER A 813 -26.94 -33.22 -8.35
N TYR A 814 -27.53 -33.22 -9.54
CA TYR A 814 -27.37 -32.16 -10.54
C TYR A 814 -28.73 -31.60 -10.97
N TRP A 815 -28.83 -30.28 -11.10
CA TRP A 815 -29.92 -29.63 -11.85
C TRP A 815 -29.54 -29.44 -13.32
N TRP A 816 -28.24 -29.48 -13.62
CA TRP A 816 -27.71 -29.55 -14.98
C TRP A 816 -26.65 -30.64 -15.00
N ALA A 817 -26.97 -31.80 -15.59
CA ALA A 817 -26.07 -32.94 -15.52
C ALA A 817 -24.84 -32.74 -16.43
N PRO A 818 -23.63 -33.20 -16.03
CA PRO A 818 -22.40 -32.93 -16.78
C PRO A 818 -22.44 -33.36 -18.26
N HIS A 819 -23.21 -34.41 -18.56
CA HIS A 819 -23.39 -34.97 -19.90
C HIS A 819 -24.42 -34.23 -20.76
N GLU A 820 -25.22 -33.32 -20.18
CA GLU A 820 -26.26 -32.58 -20.89
C GLU A 820 -25.71 -31.25 -21.43
N MET A 821 -25.99 -30.95 -22.71
CA MET A 821 -25.63 -29.67 -23.33
C MET A 821 -26.57 -28.53 -22.94
N LEU A 822 -27.83 -28.84 -22.67
CA LEU A 822 -28.84 -27.88 -22.22
C LEU A 822 -29.32 -28.31 -20.83
N PRO A 823 -29.63 -27.36 -19.93
CA PRO A 823 -30.21 -27.71 -18.64
C PRO A 823 -31.54 -28.43 -18.85
N GLY A 824 -31.71 -29.60 -18.21
CA GLY A 824 -32.98 -30.31 -18.17
C GLY A 824 -34.07 -29.46 -17.52
N GLY A 825 -35.28 -29.51 -18.07
CA GLY A 825 -36.45 -28.76 -17.59
C GLY A 825 -37.02 -29.28 -16.28
#